data_AF-A0A939WFP4-F1
#
_entry.id   AF-A0A939WFP4-F1
#
_cell.length_a   1.000
_cell.length_b   1.000
_cell.length_c   1.000
_cell.angle_alpha   90.00
_cell.angle_beta   90.00
_cell.angle_gamma   90.00
#
_symmetry.space_group_name_H-M   'P 1'
#
loop_
_entity.id
_entity.type
_entity.pdbx_description
1 polymer ?
#
loop_
_entity_poly.entity_id
_entity_poly.type
_entity_poly.pdbx_seq_one_letter_code
_entity_poly.pdbx_strand_id
1 'polypeptide(L)'
;MKRAVRALIRKTFGKNHSMRSQASVITLVCCIIFIFVVFCFFRSLFRYWYGRDRGPRLDRKVIVVNMPDSFSDYIEDEEPDLEKIVIEKETEAYFDVFTFSEWMEKENAFMVIVFPENFDKHVLKKSVKNKPEILTYCSSEYLEYADRKADFCEEYLDQGYFHYLQDRMGIEVTDLGVPDIWLDGDSIEQTENVAAGRFARMVMPLLFFIAIMYTCMLSGMNAIAGEKERGTFAALLMTPISRGTIVLGNYLGVVLHALIPVVVLLVPILIFDFRLSVLGVIFLSISLVLLMAGITILISCMSNSIVSAQTAFLPIFLIVLVACVTCMQQTTVNPVNYYIPIYGHFYGIGECLMGTGSVPAVLVCGLTSILLAGVCVFVSRRLLMTEAFTVAVESKSDKEIRKAAERAKKEQNDYVSKARANVFGYRPTRRKPLARFLLGHAMLPLALLSVFQTLAMIPAIISYMKTSESIAFFRMYRELSDIDQIMDVISESGKLFSQFMQNTYFILFMGIGYWCIIGIYMLLVRFRDGQSLATMGFPRALPANAYFEQTTGRASSPWKIYLKGLLLGLILISSVYGLLLITGQITCEGFSLSAGSVPLFLLYILMWIPQGATEEIMMRGYMLPRVAARFGVPFAVFFSSFCFSVMHGANAGFSILALLNLMLIAAFFAMVALRDGHIYRVCAMHTMWNLCQGNLFGLEVSGNAGDASILRSAHASGARDLLTGGAFGPEGGLCVTIVIVVAFVIFFFVGKNRQKKAGNDRNV
;
A
#
# COMPACT_ATOMS: atom_id res chain seq x y z
N MET A 1 29.85 -32.54 -8.97
CA MET A 1 29.16 -31.23 -9.04
C MET A 1 29.21 -30.59 -10.45
N LYS A 2 30.38 -30.26 -11.02
CA LYS A 2 30.50 -29.57 -12.33
C LYS A 2 29.77 -30.28 -13.51
N ARG A 3 29.84 -31.61 -13.62
CA ARG A 3 29.13 -32.39 -14.66
C ARG A 3 27.60 -32.34 -14.51
N ALA A 4 27.10 -32.42 -13.28
CA ALA A 4 25.67 -32.35 -12.96
C ALA A 4 25.07 -30.96 -13.26
N VAL A 5 25.78 -29.89 -12.86
CA VAL A 5 25.38 -28.51 -13.21
C VAL A 5 25.31 -28.33 -14.72
N ARG A 6 26.32 -28.78 -15.49
CA ARG A 6 26.29 -28.69 -16.96
C ARG A 6 25.15 -29.49 -17.59
N ALA A 7 24.84 -30.68 -17.07
CA ALA A 7 23.73 -31.48 -17.57
C ALA A 7 22.37 -30.81 -17.30
N LEU A 8 22.20 -30.20 -16.13
CA LEU A 8 21.02 -29.41 -15.78
C LEU A 8 20.91 -28.14 -16.64
N ILE A 9 22.01 -27.40 -16.84
CA ILE A 9 22.04 -26.25 -17.75
C ILE A 9 21.62 -26.70 -19.15
N ARG A 10 22.24 -27.76 -19.71
CA ARG A 10 21.86 -28.30 -21.02
C ARG A 10 20.43 -28.83 -21.08
N LYS A 11 19.86 -29.24 -19.96
CA LYS A 11 18.47 -29.69 -19.89
C LYS A 11 17.51 -28.50 -19.92
N THR A 12 17.74 -27.49 -19.09
CA THR A 12 16.91 -26.28 -19.02
C THR A 12 17.07 -25.44 -20.28
N PHE A 13 18.30 -25.32 -20.77
CA PHE A 13 18.63 -24.65 -22.03
C PHE A 13 18.21 -25.48 -23.26
N GLY A 14 18.45 -26.80 -23.22
CA GLY A 14 18.37 -27.69 -24.38
C GLY A 14 17.11 -28.55 -24.52
N LYS A 15 16.22 -28.66 -23.53
CA LYS A 15 14.87 -29.24 -23.76
C LYS A 15 14.04 -28.38 -24.73
N ASN A 16 14.37 -27.10 -24.89
CA ASN A 16 13.81 -26.21 -25.91
C ASN A 16 14.66 -26.16 -27.21
N HIS A 17 15.80 -26.86 -27.23
CA HIS A 17 16.73 -26.97 -28.35
C HIS A 17 17.10 -28.44 -28.64
N SER A 18 16.11 -29.34 -28.68
CA SER A 18 16.16 -30.18 -29.86
C SER A 18 15.93 -29.20 -31.02
N MET A 19 16.92 -29.04 -31.90
CA MET A 19 16.78 -28.30 -33.16
C MET A 19 15.77 -28.97 -34.12
N ARG A 20 14.69 -29.54 -33.57
CA ARG A 20 13.56 -30.15 -34.28
C ARG A 20 12.26 -29.40 -34.04
N SER A 21 12.05 -28.67 -32.92
CA SER A 21 10.87 -27.82 -32.81
C SER A 21 11.16 -26.47 -33.48
N GLN A 22 10.81 -26.36 -34.76
CA GLN A 22 10.82 -25.14 -35.55
C GLN A 22 10.28 -23.92 -34.77
N ALA A 23 9.37 -24.13 -33.81
CA ALA A 23 8.78 -23.12 -32.94
C ALA A 23 9.77 -22.23 -32.16
N SER A 24 10.90 -22.71 -31.62
CA SER A 24 11.78 -21.86 -30.79
C SER A 24 12.71 -20.95 -31.62
N VAL A 25 13.18 -21.45 -32.76
CA VAL A 25 13.91 -20.64 -33.76
C VAL A 25 12.94 -19.67 -34.44
N ILE A 26 11.73 -20.11 -34.79
CA ILE A 26 10.66 -19.24 -35.30
C ILE A 26 10.31 -18.18 -34.26
N THR A 27 10.18 -18.51 -32.97
CA THR A 27 9.87 -17.51 -31.93
C THR A 27 11.01 -16.50 -31.79
N LEU A 28 12.27 -16.95 -31.80
CA LEU A 28 13.42 -16.05 -31.75
C LEU A 28 13.50 -15.14 -32.98
N VAL A 29 13.34 -15.71 -34.18
CA VAL A 29 13.33 -14.97 -35.46
C VAL A 29 12.12 -14.05 -35.53
N CYS A 30 10.94 -14.48 -35.08
CA CYS A 30 9.75 -13.64 -34.99
C CYS A 30 9.92 -12.54 -33.94
N CYS A 31 10.61 -12.76 -32.83
CA CYS A 31 10.95 -11.70 -31.88
C CYS A 31 11.92 -10.70 -32.51
N ILE A 32 12.95 -11.16 -33.23
CA ILE A 32 13.90 -10.28 -33.95
C ILE A 32 13.17 -9.48 -35.03
N ILE A 33 12.33 -10.14 -35.84
CA ILE A 33 11.51 -9.49 -36.88
C ILE A 33 10.50 -8.54 -36.24
N PHE A 34 9.84 -8.92 -35.15
CA PHE A 34 8.89 -8.08 -34.45
C PHE A 34 9.58 -6.85 -33.88
N ILE A 35 10.72 -6.99 -33.20
CA ILE A 35 11.51 -5.87 -32.69
C ILE A 35 11.99 -4.98 -33.85
N PHE A 36 12.42 -5.56 -34.97
CA PHE A 36 12.83 -4.81 -36.16
C PHE A 36 11.65 -4.09 -36.84
N VAL A 37 10.48 -4.73 -36.93
CA VAL A 37 9.25 -4.14 -37.47
C VAL A 37 8.74 -3.05 -36.55
N VAL A 38 8.77 -3.24 -35.24
CA VAL A 38 8.44 -2.23 -34.24
C VAL A 38 9.41 -1.05 -34.35
N PHE A 39 10.71 -1.29 -34.51
CA PHE A 39 11.70 -0.24 -34.72
C PHE A 39 11.48 0.52 -36.04
N CYS A 40 11.21 -0.19 -37.14
CA CYS A 40 10.90 0.41 -38.44
C CYS A 40 9.55 1.16 -38.42
N PHE A 41 8.54 0.63 -37.72
CA PHE A 41 7.25 1.26 -37.50
C PHE A 41 7.42 2.54 -36.71
N PHE A 42 8.12 2.52 -35.56
CA PHE A 42 8.39 3.72 -34.78
C PHE A 42 9.26 4.72 -35.53
N ARG A 43 10.22 4.28 -36.35
CA ARG A 43 10.98 5.18 -37.23
C ARG A 43 10.11 5.80 -38.34
N SER A 44 9.20 5.03 -38.91
CA SER A 44 8.25 5.51 -39.91
C SER A 44 7.20 6.44 -39.30
N LEU A 45 6.72 6.11 -38.10
CA LEU A 45 5.87 6.95 -37.28
C LEU A 45 6.59 8.25 -36.93
N PHE A 46 7.87 8.19 -36.55
CA PHE A 46 8.72 9.35 -36.31
C PHE A 46 8.82 10.23 -37.55
N ARG A 47 9.12 9.67 -38.73
CA ARG A 47 9.11 10.42 -40.00
C ARG A 47 7.73 10.96 -40.38
N TYR A 48 6.66 10.23 -40.07
CA TYR A 48 5.28 10.63 -40.40
C TYR A 48 4.78 11.75 -39.49
N TRP A 49 5.14 11.72 -38.20
CA TRP A 49 4.81 12.75 -37.22
C TRP A 49 5.69 14.00 -37.39
N TYR A 50 6.99 13.85 -37.66
CA TYR A 50 7.91 14.99 -37.84
C TYR A 50 7.91 15.59 -39.26
N GLY A 51 7.50 14.81 -40.27
CA GLY A 51 7.43 15.27 -41.66
C GLY A 51 6.17 16.06 -42.01
N ARG A 52 5.27 16.29 -41.04
CA ARG A 52 4.08 17.11 -41.24
C ARG A 52 4.39 18.55 -40.88
N ASP A 53 4.90 19.27 -41.88
CA ASP A 53 4.77 20.72 -41.93
C ASP A 53 3.30 21.10 -41.69
N ARG A 54 3.09 22.02 -40.73
CA ARG A 54 1.82 22.58 -40.21
C ARG A 54 1.05 21.68 -39.25
N GLY A 55 1.25 21.97 -37.95
CA GLY A 55 0.43 21.46 -36.86
C GLY A 55 -1.05 21.85 -36.96
N PRO A 56 -1.91 21.31 -36.06
CA PRO A 56 -3.31 21.72 -35.95
C PRO A 56 -3.44 23.25 -35.78
N ARG A 57 -4.44 23.84 -36.43
CA ARG A 57 -4.67 25.30 -36.54
C ARG A 57 -5.00 25.94 -35.17
N LEU A 58 -5.04 27.27 -35.13
CA LEU A 58 -5.46 28.16 -34.01
C LEU A 58 -6.94 27.99 -33.57
N ASP A 59 -7.56 26.83 -33.81
CA ASP A 59 -9.02 26.63 -33.77
C ASP A 59 -9.52 25.84 -32.54
N ARG A 60 -8.70 25.68 -31.48
CA ARG A 60 -9.11 25.02 -30.23
C ARG A 60 -9.14 25.99 -29.05
N LYS A 61 -10.16 25.82 -28.20
CA LYS A 61 -10.48 26.71 -27.09
C LYS A 61 -9.57 26.47 -25.87
N VAL A 62 -9.44 27.48 -25.02
CA VAL A 62 -8.82 27.41 -23.69
C VAL A 62 -9.90 27.72 -22.67
N ILE A 63 -10.06 26.89 -21.64
CA ILE A 63 -11.00 27.18 -20.56
C ILE A 63 -10.25 27.96 -19.48
N VAL A 64 -10.78 29.09 -19.04
CA VAL A 64 -10.26 29.85 -17.91
C VAL A 64 -11.26 29.75 -16.77
N VAL A 65 -10.80 29.24 -15.63
CA VAL A 65 -11.59 29.03 -14.43
C VAL A 65 -11.31 30.14 -13.44
N ASN A 66 -12.37 30.76 -12.94
CA ASN A 66 -12.33 31.90 -12.00
C ASN A 66 -11.49 33.07 -12.56
N MET A 67 -11.81 33.50 -13.78
CA MET A 67 -11.07 34.53 -14.48
C MET A 67 -11.00 35.83 -13.65
N PRO A 68 -9.79 36.36 -13.35
CA PRO A 68 -9.66 37.63 -12.66
C PRO A 68 -10.12 38.80 -13.53
N ASP A 69 -10.62 39.86 -12.92
CA ASP A 69 -11.00 41.09 -13.62
C ASP A 69 -9.78 41.65 -14.37
N SER A 70 -8.60 41.61 -13.74
CA SER A 70 -7.36 42.09 -14.35
C SER A 70 -6.88 41.26 -15.57
N PHE A 71 -7.24 39.98 -15.64
CA PHE A 71 -6.95 39.13 -16.80
C PHE A 71 -7.97 39.37 -17.92
N SER A 72 -9.24 39.63 -17.57
CA SER A 72 -10.26 40.06 -18.54
C SER A 72 -9.85 41.37 -19.21
N ASP A 73 -9.41 42.36 -18.42
CA ASP A 73 -8.93 43.65 -18.94
C ASP A 73 -7.74 43.48 -19.90
N TYR A 74 -6.79 42.59 -19.57
CA TYR A 74 -5.65 42.28 -20.45
C TYR A 74 -6.08 41.70 -21.80
N ILE A 75 -7.03 40.75 -21.80
CA ILE A 75 -7.56 40.15 -23.04
C ILE A 75 -8.25 41.20 -23.90
N GLU A 76 -9.05 42.09 -23.29
CA GLU A 76 -9.78 43.13 -24.02
C GLU A 76 -8.85 44.20 -24.61
N ASP A 77 -7.82 44.61 -23.86
CA ASP A 77 -7.00 45.76 -24.22
C ASP A 77 -5.78 45.43 -25.11
N GLU A 78 -5.11 44.29 -24.91
CA GLU A 78 -3.86 43.96 -25.59
C GLU A 78 -3.99 42.75 -26.54
N GLU A 79 -4.86 41.77 -26.25
CA GLU A 79 -4.94 40.49 -26.99
C GLU A 79 -6.38 40.07 -27.38
N PRO A 80 -7.08 40.83 -28.25
CA PRO A 80 -8.49 40.58 -28.62
C PRO A 80 -8.70 39.30 -29.45
N ASP A 81 -7.63 38.71 -29.98
CA ASP A 81 -7.71 37.39 -30.62
C ASP A 81 -7.80 36.24 -29.60
N LEU A 82 -7.33 36.45 -28.36
CA LEU A 82 -7.44 35.49 -27.26
C LEU A 82 -8.90 35.36 -26.78
N GLU A 83 -9.67 36.45 -26.82
CA GLU A 83 -11.09 36.49 -26.45
C GLU A 83 -11.93 35.46 -27.24
N LYS A 84 -11.55 35.21 -28.50
CA LYS A 84 -12.28 34.29 -29.40
C LYS A 84 -12.08 32.81 -29.05
N ILE A 85 -11.02 32.48 -28.31
CA ILE A 85 -10.66 31.10 -27.97
C ILE A 85 -10.83 30.80 -26.48
N VAL A 86 -10.94 31.82 -25.62
CA VAL A 86 -11.13 31.68 -24.18
C VAL A 86 -12.59 31.39 -23.84
N ILE A 87 -12.81 30.44 -22.92
CA ILE A 87 -14.12 30.15 -22.34
C ILE A 87 -14.01 30.28 -20.83
N GLU A 88 -14.78 31.20 -20.27
CA GLU A 88 -14.88 31.35 -18.83
C GLU A 88 -15.78 30.28 -18.20
N LYS A 89 -15.33 29.72 -17.08
CA LYS A 89 -16.11 28.87 -16.18
C LYS A 89 -15.83 29.28 -14.73
N GLU A 90 -16.77 29.02 -13.84
CA GLU A 90 -16.59 29.25 -12.40
C GLU A 90 -16.70 27.93 -11.65
N THR A 91 -15.82 27.73 -10.67
CA THR A 91 -15.96 26.64 -9.70
C THR A 91 -15.19 26.96 -8.42
N GLU A 92 -15.76 26.57 -7.28
CA GLU A 92 -15.08 26.62 -5.98
C GLU A 92 -13.96 25.56 -5.90
N ALA A 93 -13.98 24.54 -6.77
CA ALA A 93 -12.99 23.46 -6.77
C ALA A 93 -11.71 23.86 -7.52
N TYR A 94 -10.60 23.95 -6.79
CA TYR A 94 -9.29 24.31 -7.35
C TYR A 94 -8.67 23.20 -8.21
N PHE A 95 -9.01 21.93 -7.90
CA PHE A 95 -8.61 20.75 -8.66
C PHE A 95 -9.81 19.80 -8.78
N ASP A 96 -10.34 19.64 -10.00
CA ASP A 96 -11.40 18.68 -10.32
C ASP A 96 -11.20 18.07 -11.71
N VAL A 97 -10.36 17.04 -11.80
CA VAL A 97 -10.02 16.37 -13.07
C VAL A 97 -11.27 15.88 -13.82
N PHE A 98 -12.30 15.41 -13.12
CA PHE A 98 -13.49 14.88 -13.78
C PHE A 98 -14.29 16.01 -14.44
N THR A 99 -14.54 17.09 -13.70
CA THR A 99 -15.27 18.24 -14.23
C THR A 99 -14.47 18.96 -15.32
N PHE A 100 -13.17 19.16 -15.14
CA PHE A 100 -12.31 19.78 -16.15
C PHE A 100 -12.20 18.92 -17.41
N SER A 101 -12.10 17.60 -17.28
CA SER A 101 -12.10 16.70 -18.44
C SER A 101 -13.44 16.74 -19.19
N GLU A 102 -14.56 16.75 -18.46
CA GLU A 102 -15.88 16.88 -19.06
C GLU A 102 -16.04 18.21 -19.82
N TRP A 103 -15.54 19.32 -19.26
CA TRP A 103 -15.57 20.61 -19.93
C TRP A 103 -14.67 20.64 -21.16
N MET A 104 -13.45 20.12 -21.06
CA MET A 104 -12.53 20.04 -22.20
C MET A 104 -13.13 19.23 -23.36
N GLU A 105 -13.81 18.12 -23.06
CA GLU A 105 -14.49 17.30 -24.06
C GLU A 105 -15.69 18.04 -24.69
N LYS A 106 -16.55 18.67 -23.88
CA LYS A 106 -17.73 19.39 -24.37
C LYS A 106 -17.38 20.62 -25.21
N GLU A 107 -16.38 21.37 -24.79
CA GLU A 107 -16.01 22.65 -25.39
C GLU A 107 -14.92 22.50 -26.46
N ASN A 108 -14.41 21.28 -26.70
CA ASN A 108 -13.27 21.01 -27.57
C ASN A 108 -12.05 21.88 -27.20
N ALA A 109 -11.79 21.99 -25.90
CA ALA A 109 -10.68 22.76 -25.35
C ALA A 109 -9.44 21.88 -25.14
N PHE A 110 -8.24 22.42 -25.38
CA PHE A 110 -6.99 21.67 -25.19
C PHE A 110 -6.37 21.88 -23.81
N MET A 111 -6.78 22.95 -23.11
CA MET A 111 -6.19 23.41 -21.86
C MET A 111 -7.23 24.07 -20.95
N VAL A 112 -7.05 23.93 -19.65
CA VAL A 112 -7.77 24.64 -18.59
C VAL A 112 -6.77 25.42 -17.74
N ILE A 113 -6.99 26.72 -17.56
CA ILE A 113 -6.26 27.59 -16.64
C ILE A 113 -7.14 27.81 -15.42
N VAL A 114 -6.63 27.58 -14.21
CA VAL A 114 -7.37 27.80 -12.97
C VAL A 114 -6.68 28.89 -12.16
N PHE A 115 -7.37 30.01 -12.01
CA PHE A 115 -6.96 31.10 -11.15
C PHE A 115 -7.51 30.90 -9.73
N PRO A 116 -6.75 31.30 -8.69
CA PRO A 116 -7.27 31.37 -7.34
C PRO A 116 -8.42 32.35 -7.18
N GLU A 117 -9.38 31.98 -6.34
CA GLU A 117 -10.40 32.92 -5.90
C GLU A 117 -9.75 34.17 -5.29
N ASN A 118 -10.27 35.33 -5.65
CA ASN A 118 -9.73 36.64 -5.23
C ASN A 118 -8.26 36.86 -5.63
N PHE A 119 -7.80 36.28 -6.75
CA PHE A 119 -6.45 36.47 -7.30
C PHE A 119 -6.03 37.95 -7.29
N ASP A 120 -6.86 38.83 -7.83
CA ASP A 120 -6.59 40.27 -7.89
C ASP A 120 -6.35 40.88 -6.50
N LYS A 121 -7.15 40.51 -5.49
CA LYS A 121 -6.97 41.04 -4.13
C LYS A 121 -5.67 40.57 -3.48
N HIS A 122 -5.16 39.40 -3.86
CA HIS A 122 -3.90 38.87 -3.36
C HIS A 122 -2.70 39.50 -4.07
N VAL A 123 -2.75 39.64 -5.39
CA VAL A 123 -1.67 40.21 -6.21
C VAL A 123 -1.54 41.72 -5.99
N LEU A 124 -2.66 42.44 -5.87
CA LEU A 124 -2.67 43.91 -5.75
C LEU A 124 -2.27 44.43 -4.37
N LYS A 125 -2.18 43.57 -3.33
CA LYS A 125 -1.91 44.01 -1.95
C LYS A 125 -0.44 44.30 -1.61
N LYS A 126 0.51 44.14 -2.54
CA LYS A 126 1.97 44.37 -2.35
C LYS A 126 2.63 43.65 -1.14
N SER A 127 1.92 42.77 -0.44
CA SER A 127 2.42 41.99 0.69
C SER A 127 2.04 40.52 0.52
N VAL A 128 2.73 39.83 -0.38
CA VAL A 128 2.47 38.43 -0.68
C VAL A 128 3.53 37.60 0.02
N LYS A 129 3.19 37.05 1.20
CA LYS A 129 4.09 36.11 1.92
C LYS A 129 4.25 34.78 1.18
N ASN A 130 3.24 34.40 0.39
CA ASN A 130 3.16 33.16 -0.40
C ASN A 130 2.71 33.49 -1.81
N LYS A 131 3.53 33.20 -2.83
CA LYS A 131 3.19 33.41 -4.24
C LYS A 131 1.83 32.79 -4.59
N PRO A 132 0.90 33.51 -5.27
CA PRO A 132 -0.30 32.90 -5.83
C PRO A 132 0.12 31.93 -6.94
N GLU A 133 -0.50 30.76 -7.01
CA GLU A 133 -0.22 29.76 -8.05
C GLU A 133 -1.32 29.79 -9.09
N ILE A 134 -0.97 29.59 -10.36
CA ILE A 134 -1.93 29.38 -11.44
C ILE A 134 -1.76 27.94 -11.90
N LEU A 135 -2.84 27.14 -11.85
CA LEU A 135 -2.78 25.76 -12.31
C LEU A 135 -3.17 25.67 -13.78
N THR A 136 -2.42 24.89 -14.55
CA THR A 136 -2.76 24.60 -15.94
C THR A 136 -2.95 23.10 -16.13
N TYR A 137 -4.09 22.72 -16.69
CA TYR A 137 -4.41 21.35 -17.05
C TYR A 137 -4.44 21.24 -18.56
N CYS A 138 -3.92 20.14 -19.07
CA CYS A 138 -3.85 19.90 -20.50
C CYS A 138 -4.41 18.54 -20.83
N SER A 139 -5.11 18.42 -21.95
CA SER A 139 -5.63 17.13 -22.39
C SER A 139 -4.46 16.18 -22.70
N SER A 140 -4.48 14.98 -22.11
CA SER A 140 -3.50 13.93 -22.38
C SER A 140 -3.77 13.18 -23.69
N GLU A 141 -4.75 13.62 -24.48
CA GLU A 141 -5.13 12.96 -25.73
C GLU A 141 -4.03 13.07 -26.80
N TYR A 142 -3.23 14.14 -26.78
CA TYR A 142 -2.12 14.36 -27.69
C TYR A 142 -0.89 14.93 -26.97
N LEU A 143 0.28 14.33 -27.21
CA LEU A 143 1.56 14.78 -26.62
C LEU A 143 1.93 16.22 -27.03
N GLU A 144 1.54 16.66 -28.22
CA GLU A 144 1.79 18.02 -28.73
C GLU A 144 1.12 19.11 -27.89
N TYR A 145 0.12 18.77 -27.08
CA TYR A 145 -0.56 19.77 -26.25
C TYR A 145 0.27 20.21 -25.06
N ALA A 146 1.20 19.38 -24.58
CA ALA A 146 2.13 19.76 -23.52
C ALA A 146 3.10 20.86 -24.01
N ASP A 147 3.64 20.70 -25.22
CA ASP A 147 4.52 21.69 -25.84
C ASP A 147 3.75 22.99 -26.12
N ARG A 148 2.52 22.90 -26.67
CA ARG A 148 1.65 24.08 -26.88
C ARG A 148 1.23 24.80 -25.61
N LYS A 149 0.98 24.05 -24.53
CA LYS A 149 0.67 24.62 -23.22
C LYS A 149 1.85 25.47 -22.74
N ALA A 150 3.08 24.98 -22.90
CA ALA A 150 4.28 25.73 -22.55
C ALA A 150 4.40 27.00 -23.40
N ASP A 151 4.26 26.89 -24.72
CA ASP A 151 4.29 28.05 -25.63
C ASP A 151 3.21 29.09 -25.28
N PHE A 152 1.97 28.65 -25.02
CA PHE A 152 0.86 29.52 -24.64
C PHE A 152 1.11 30.22 -23.30
N CYS A 153 1.63 29.51 -22.30
CA CYS A 153 1.93 30.11 -20.99
C CYS A 153 3.06 31.14 -21.12
N GLU A 154 4.10 30.83 -21.89
CA GLU A 154 5.22 31.75 -22.09
C GLU A 154 4.79 33.03 -22.82
N GLU A 155 4.01 32.91 -23.90
CA GLU A 155 3.54 34.04 -24.71
C GLU A 155 2.50 34.90 -23.98
N TYR A 156 1.39 34.30 -23.53
CA TYR A 156 0.22 35.06 -23.06
C TYR A 156 0.20 35.30 -21.55
N LEU A 157 0.82 34.44 -20.74
CA LEU A 157 0.88 34.63 -19.28
C LEU A 157 2.18 35.34 -18.87
N ASP A 158 3.34 34.77 -19.21
CA ASP A 158 4.65 35.26 -18.76
C ASP A 158 5.05 36.57 -19.45
N GLN A 159 5.07 36.59 -20.78
CA GLN A 159 5.48 37.77 -21.54
C GLN A 159 4.36 38.78 -21.71
N GLY A 160 3.10 38.33 -21.74
CA GLY A 160 1.91 39.17 -21.93
C GLY A 160 1.32 39.68 -20.61
N TYR A 161 0.46 38.89 -19.98
CA TYR A 161 -0.32 39.28 -18.81
C TYR A 161 0.50 39.80 -17.63
N PHE A 162 1.64 39.17 -17.31
CA PHE A 162 2.47 39.65 -16.19
C PHE A 162 3.20 40.96 -16.50
N HIS A 163 3.60 41.21 -17.75
CA HIS A 163 4.09 42.53 -18.16
C HIS A 163 2.98 43.58 -18.12
N TYR A 164 1.77 43.23 -18.54
CA TYR A 164 0.61 44.12 -18.44
C TYR A 164 0.33 44.56 -16.99
N LEU A 165 0.39 43.63 -16.04
CA LEU A 165 0.30 43.93 -14.61
C LEU A 165 1.44 44.82 -14.12
N GLN A 166 2.64 44.68 -14.68
CA GLN A 166 3.80 45.51 -14.33
C GLN A 166 3.64 46.95 -14.82
N ASP A 167 3.34 47.12 -16.11
CA ASP A 167 3.37 48.41 -16.80
C ASP A 167 2.14 49.27 -16.47
N ARG A 168 0.96 48.66 -16.36
CA ARG A 168 -0.31 49.38 -16.23
C ARG A 168 -0.81 49.49 -14.79
N MET A 169 -0.53 48.48 -13.96
CA MET A 169 -0.96 48.44 -12.55
C MET A 169 0.15 48.82 -11.55
N GLY A 170 1.39 49.07 -12.03
CA GLY A 170 2.50 49.54 -11.19
C GLY A 170 2.94 48.52 -10.13
N ILE A 171 2.83 47.24 -10.47
CA ILE A 171 3.22 46.10 -9.63
C ILE A 171 4.63 45.68 -10.05
N GLU A 172 5.65 45.92 -9.22
CA GLU A 172 7.00 45.44 -9.52
C GLU A 172 7.05 43.90 -9.45
N VAL A 173 7.08 43.25 -10.61
CA VAL A 173 7.14 41.77 -10.75
C VAL A 173 8.44 41.20 -10.15
N THR A 174 9.47 42.03 -10.01
CA THR A 174 10.76 41.68 -9.38
C THR A 174 10.64 41.31 -7.88
N ASP A 175 9.65 41.84 -7.16
CA ASP A 175 9.40 41.50 -5.75
C ASP A 175 8.43 40.31 -5.59
N LEU A 176 7.66 39.97 -6.64
CA LEU A 176 6.73 38.84 -6.66
C LEU A 176 7.38 37.54 -7.17
N GLY A 177 8.40 37.65 -8.04
CA GLY A 177 8.74 36.58 -8.97
C GLY A 177 7.55 36.29 -9.88
N VAL A 178 7.78 35.72 -11.07
CA VAL A 178 6.67 35.17 -11.85
C VAL A 178 5.90 34.19 -10.93
N PRO A 179 4.57 34.29 -10.79
CA PRO A 179 3.76 33.29 -10.11
C PRO A 179 4.17 31.90 -10.57
N ASP A 180 4.27 30.93 -9.67
CA ASP A 180 4.69 29.60 -10.08
C ASP A 180 3.55 28.98 -10.92
N ILE A 181 3.66 29.09 -12.25
CA ILE A 181 2.76 28.44 -13.19
C ILE A 181 3.04 26.94 -13.07
N TRP A 182 2.00 26.16 -12.79
CA TRP A 182 2.13 24.71 -12.78
C TRP A 182 2.28 24.21 -14.23
N LEU A 183 3.50 24.26 -14.73
CA LEU A 183 3.91 23.61 -15.97
C LEU A 183 4.17 22.13 -15.63
N ASP A 184 3.18 21.28 -15.87
CA ASP A 184 3.44 19.83 -16.00
C ASP A 184 4.49 19.62 -17.11
N GLY A 185 5.77 19.53 -16.73
CA GLY A 185 6.94 19.45 -17.60
C GLY A 185 7.99 20.54 -17.35
N ASP A 186 8.98 20.25 -16.50
CA ASP A 186 10.16 21.09 -16.32
C ASP A 186 10.90 21.38 -17.64
N SER A 187 11.37 22.63 -17.73
CA SER A 187 12.29 23.21 -18.71
C SER A 187 13.38 22.26 -19.22
N ILE A 188 13.62 22.24 -20.53
CA ILE A 188 14.80 21.61 -21.12
C ILE A 188 15.58 22.64 -21.92
N GLU A 189 16.84 22.82 -21.53
CA GLU A 189 17.89 23.44 -22.31
C GLU A 189 17.88 22.94 -23.77
N GLN A 190 17.73 23.88 -24.69
CA GLN A 190 17.80 23.66 -26.12
C GLN A 190 19.15 23.03 -26.51
N THR A 191 19.14 21.74 -26.85
CA THR A 191 20.16 21.13 -27.71
C THR A 191 19.51 20.20 -28.73
N GLU A 192 19.94 20.36 -29.98
CA GLU A 192 19.41 19.69 -31.17
C GLU A 192 19.25 18.17 -30.96
N ASN A 193 17.99 17.68 -31.02
CA ASN A 193 17.52 16.28 -30.86
C ASN A 193 17.00 15.82 -29.48
N VAL A 194 16.38 16.72 -28.69
CA VAL A 194 15.69 16.38 -27.41
C VAL A 194 14.64 15.26 -27.56
N ALA A 195 13.82 15.26 -28.61
CA ALA A 195 12.71 14.30 -28.77
C ALA A 195 13.20 12.87 -29.03
N ALA A 196 14.24 12.70 -29.85
CA ALA A 196 14.86 11.40 -30.10
C ALA A 196 15.57 10.87 -28.83
N GLY A 197 16.21 11.76 -28.06
CA GLY A 197 16.80 11.45 -26.76
C GLY A 197 15.78 11.04 -25.71
N ARG A 198 14.67 11.78 -25.58
CA ARG A 198 13.55 11.47 -24.68
C ARG A 198 12.90 10.12 -25.04
N PHE A 199 12.64 9.87 -26.32
CA PHE A 199 12.10 8.58 -26.77
C PHE A 199 13.06 7.41 -26.49
N ALA A 200 14.37 7.60 -26.72
CA ALA A 200 15.37 6.60 -26.39
C ALA A 200 15.45 6.32 -24.88
N ARG A 201 15.27 7.34 -24.02
CA ARG A 201 15.23 7.20 -22.56
C ARG A 201 13.97 6.46 -22.07
N MET A 202 12.86 6.55 -22.79
CA MET A 202 11.57 5.97 -22.38
C MET A 202 11.31 4.58 -22.97
N VAL A 203 11.49 4.41 -24.28
CA VAL A 203 11.04 3.19 -24.99
C VAL A 203 12.10 2.10 -25.01
N MET A 204 13.39 2.44 -25.13
CA MET A 204 14.43 1.42 -25.23
C MET A 204 14.59 0.62 -23.92
N PRO A 205 14.70 1.22 -22.72
CA PRO A 205 14.76 0.45 -21.48
C PRO A 205 13.53 -0.46 -21.31
N LEU A 206 12.34 0.02 -21.68
CA LEU A 206 11.10 -0.76 -21.64
C LEU A 206 11.19 -2.04 -22.49
N LEU A 207 11.76 -1.96 -23.71
CA LEU A 207 11.97 -3.12 -24.56
C LEU A 207 12.93 -4.15 -23.95
N PHE A 208 14.02 -3.69 -23.32
CA PHE A 208 14.93 -4.57 -22.57
C PHE A 208 14.19 -5.27 -21.42
N PHE A 209 13.40 -4.53 -20.64
CA PHE A 209 12.62 -5.09 -19.54
C PHE A 209 11.61 -6.13 -19.99
N ILE A 210 10.75 -5.80 -20.97
CA ILE A 210 9.71 -6.70 -21.46
C ILE A 210 10.34 -7.96 -22.05
N ALA A 211 11.37 -7.83 -22.88
CA ALA A 211 12.03 -8.96 -23.53
C ALA A 211 12.70 -9.89 -22.50
N ILE A 212 13.49 -9.33 -21.57
CA ILE A 212 14.16 -10.11 -20.51
C ILE A 212 13.13 -10.82 -19.62
N MET A 213 12.10 -10.10 -19.17
CA MET A 213 11.07 -10.65 -18.28
C MET A 213 10.27 -11.76 -18.95
N TYR A 214 9.85 -11.55 -20.20
CA TYR A 214 9.05 -12.53 -20.94
C TYR A 214 9.85 -13.82 -21.19
N THR A 215 11.11 -13.71 -21.62
CA THR A 215 11.99 -14.87 -21.81
C THR A 215 12.29 -15.58 -20.49
N CYS A 216 12.54 -14.83 -19.41
CA CYS A 216 12.70 -15.41 -18.07
C CYS A 216 11.45 -16.19 -17.66
N MET A 217 10.26 -15.61 -17.80
CA MET A 217 8.98 -16.25 -17.48
C MET A 217 8.79 -17.56 -18.25
N LEU A 218 8.91 -17.55 -19.58
CA LEU A 218 8.70 -18.75 -20.40
C LEU A 218 9.68 -19.88 -20.06
N SER A 219 10.95 -19.56 -19.88
CA SER A 219 12.00 -20.55 -19.61
C SER A 219 12.01 -21.02 -18.16
N GLY A 220 11.92 -20.10 -17.19
CA GLY A 220 12.03 -20.43 -15.77
C GLY A 220 10.79 -21.07 -15.16
N MET A 221 9.58 -20.80 -15.67
CA MET A 221 8.38 -21.51 -15.22
C MET A 221 8.39 -22.98 -15.67
N ASN A 222 8.98 -23.26 -16.84
CA ASN A 222 9.18 -24.62 -17.32
C ASN A 222 10.30 -25.38 -16.60
N ALA A 223 11.21 -24.68 -15.91
CA ALA A 223 12.43 -25.26 -15.34
C ALA A 223 12.19 -26.18 -14.13
N ILE A 224 11.29 -25.82 -13.21
CA ILE A 224 10.98 -26.61 -12.00
C ILE A 224 9.49 -26.91 -11.93
N ALA A 225 8.61 -25.90 -12.01
CA ALA A 225 7.15 -26.12 -11.97
C ALA A 225 6.67 -27.03 -13.11
N GLY A 226 7.22 -26.86 -14.33
CA GLY A 226 6.93 -27.78 -15.44
C GLY A 226 7.42 -29.21 -15.23
N GLU A 227 8.42 -29.45 -14.39
CA GLU A 227 8.84 -30.81 -14.04
C GLU A 227 7.96 -31.45 -12.98
N LYS A 228 7.45 -30.63 -12.06
CA LYS A 228 6.46 -31.03 -11.06
C LYS A 228 5.16 -31.43 -11.74
N GLU A 229 4.70 -30.63 -12.71
CA GLU A 229 3.49 -30.91 -13.50
C GLU A 229 3.61 -32.22 -14.29
N ARG A 230 4.76 -32.47 -14.91
CA ARG A 230 5.02 -33.69 -15.69
C ARG A 230 5.34 -34.92 -14.85
N GLY A 231 5.36 -34.82 -13.52
CA GLY A 231 5.73 -35.91 -12.60
C GLY A 231 7.23 -36.30 -12.61
N THR A 232 8.02 -35.76 -13.54
CA THR A 232 9.46 -36.06 -13.69
C THR A 232 10.36 -35.49 -12.59
N PHE A 233 9.87 -34.53 -11.80
CA PHE A 233 10.65 -33.90 -10.74
C PHE A 233 11.06 -34.87 -9.62
N ALA A 234 10.21 -35.85 -9.30
CA ALA A 234 10.50 -36.87 -8.29
C ALA A 234 11.73 -37.71 -8.69
N ALA A 235 11.83 -38.12 -9.97
CA ALA A 235 12.98 -38.85 -10.48
C ALA A 235 14.27 -38.02 -10.39
N LEU A 236 14.21 -36.71 -10.64
CA LEU A 236 15.37 -35.82 -10.51
C LEU A 236 15.88 -35.74 -9.06
N LEU A 237 14.98 -35.70 -8.08
CA LEU A 237 15.35 -35.65 -6.66
C LEU A 237 15.93 -36.96 -6.11
N MET A 238 15.67 -38.09 -6.78
CA MET A 238 16.25 -39.40 -6.45
C MET A 238 17.66 -39.59 -7.02
N THR A 239 18.10 -38.71 -7.93
CA THR A 239 19.49 -38.70 -8.39
C THR A 239 20.44 -38.23 -7.28
N PRO A 240 21.72 -38.66 -7.27
CA PRO A 240 22.71 -38.23 -6.27
C PRO A 240 23.21 -36.80 -6.53
N ILE A 241 22.29 -35.85 -6.75
CA ILE A 241 22.56 -34.45 -7.04
C ILE A 241 21.99 -33.59 -5.90
N SER A 242 22.80 -32.66 -5.38
CA SER A 242 22.34 -31.77 -4.32
C SER A 242 21.22 -30.83 -4.80
N ARG A 243 20.26 -30.51 -3.93
CA ARG A 243 19.16 -29.59 -4.28
C ARG A 243 19.65 -28.20 -4.69
N GLY A 244 20.75 -27.73 -4.10
CA GLY A 244 21.42 -26.49 -4.52
C GLY A 244 21.97 -26.57 -5.95
N THR A 245 22.48 -27.74 -6.37
CA THR A 245 22.91 -27.97 -7.75
C THR A 245 21.73 -27.96 -8.74
N ILE A 246 20.55 -28.46 -8.33
CA ILE A 246 19.33 -28.41 -9.14
C ILE A 246 18.86 -26.98 -9.35
N VAL A 247 18.78 -26.17 -8.29
CA VAL A 247 18.42 -24.74 -8.38
C VAL A 247 19.42 -23.99 -9.24
N LEU A 248 20.72 -24.13 -8.95
CA LEU A 248 21.78 -23.40 -9.66
C LEU A 248 21.84 -23.78 -11.15
N GLY A 249 21.68 -25.06 -11.49
CA GLY A 249 21.69 -25.52 -12.88
C GLY A 249 20.51 -24.99 -13.69
N ASN A 250 19.31 -24.99 -13.09
CA ASN A 250 18.13 -24.40 -13.72
C ASN A 250 18.22 -22.88 -13.84
N TYR A 251 18.66 -22.20 -12.78
CA TYR A 251 18.87 -20.75 -12.77
C TYR A 251 19.83 -20.30 -13.87
N LEU A 252 21.01 -20.93 -13.98
CA LEU A 252 21.97 -20.63 -15.04
C LEU A 252 21.42 -20.95 -16.44
N GLY A 253 20.58 -21.98 -16.57
CA GLY A 253 19.91 -22.29 -17.83
C GLY A 253 18.91 -21.20 -18.28
N VAL A 254 18.18 -20.62 -17.33
CA VAL A 254 17.26 -19.49 -17.58
C VAL A 254 18.05 -18.23 -17.92
N VAL A 255 19.12 -17.93 -17.19
CA VAL A 255 20.02 -16.80 -17.47
C VAL A 255 20.55 -16.88 -18.91
N LEU A 256 21.05 -18.04 -19.34
CA LEU A 256 21.55 -18.22 -20.72
C LEU A 256 20.46 -18.00 -21.78
N HIS A 257 19.22 -18.40 -21.53
CA HIS A 257 18.10 -18.11 -22.42
C HIS A 257 17.78 -16.60 -22.47
N ALA A 258 17.75 -15.94 -21.32
CA ALA A 258 17.44 -14.52 -21.21
C ALA A 258 18.55 -13.58 -21.70
N LEU A 259 19.78 -14.07 -21.90
CA LEU A 259 20.85 -13.32 -22.56
C LEU A 259 20.64 -13.19 -24.08
N ILE A 260 19.86 -14.09 -24.70
CA ILE A 260 19.58 -14.04 -26.14
C ILE A 260 18.90 -12.73 -26.56
N PRO A 261 17.77 -12.31 -25.95
CA PRO A 261 17.15 -11.02 -26.30
C PRO A 261 18.05 -9.82 -25.98
N VAL A 262 18.90 -9.89 -24.95
CA VAL A 262 19.87 -8.83 -24.64
C VAL A 262 20.86 -8.65 -25.79
N VAL A 263 21.44 -9.74 -26.31
CA VAL A 263 22.36 -9.68 -27.45
C VAL A 263 21.65 -9.13 -28.68
N VAL A 264 20.42 -9.58 -28.95
CA VAL A 264 19.61 -9.10 -30.08
C VAL A 264 19.36 -7.59 -29.99
N LEU A 265 19.01 -7.08 -28.80
CA LEU A 265 18.72 -5.66 -28.58
C LEU A 265 20.00 -4.80 -28.58
N LEU A 266 21.16 -5.38 -28.28
CA LEU A 266 22.45 -4.69 -28.33
C LEU A 266 23.01 -4.55 -29.76
N VAL A 267 22.69 -5.46 -30.69
CA VAL A 267 23.21 -5.39 -32.07
C VAL A 267 22.88 -4.06 -32.77
N PRO A 268 21.64 -3.55 -32.75
CA PRO A 268 21.32 -2.22 -33.28
C PRO A 268 21.99 -1.06 -32.54
N ILE A 269 22.45 -1.24 -31.31
CA ILE A 269 23.15 -0.17 -30.56
C ILE A 269 24.62 -0.15 -30.97
N LEU A 270 25.25 -1.33 -31.08
CA LEU A 270 26.67 -1.49 -31.43
C LEU A 270 27.00 -1.08 -32.87
N ILE A 271 26.03 -1.15 -33.78
CA ILE A 271 26.21 -0.75 -35.20
C ILE A 271 26.23 0.79 -35.35
N PHE A 272 25.66 1.55 -34.41
CA PHE A 272 25.36 2.97 -34.60
C PHE A 272 26.25 3.94 -33.81
N ASP A 273 26.88 3.56 -32.68
CA ASP A 273 28.03 4.28 -32.08
C ASP A 273 28.67 3.45 -30.94
N PHE A 274 29.99 3.54 -30.75
CA PHE A 274 30.73 2.74 -29.73
C PHE A 274 31.25 3.64 -28.60
N ARG A 275 30.41 3.94 -27.60
CA ARG A 275 30.78 4.77 -26.43
C ARG A 275 30.92 3.94 -25.15
N LEU A 276 31.64 4.49 -24.16
CA LEU A 276 31.84 3.92 -22.82
C LEU A 276 30.50 3.54 -22.13
N SER A 277 29.42 4.23 -22.51
CA SER A 277 28.08 4.01 -21.99
C SER A 277 27.45 2.68 -22.43
N VAL A 278 27.93 2.05 -23.51
CA VAL A 278 27.49 0.70 -23.94
C VAL A 278 27.86 -0.37 -22.91
N LEU A 279 28.99 -0.23 -22.23
CA LEU A 279 29.40 -1.13 -21.15
C LEU A 279 28.43 -1.06 -19.96
N GLY A 280 27.91 0.14 -19.67
CA GLY A 280 26.87 0.35 -18.65
C GLY A 280 25.57 -0.36 -19.00
N VAL A 281 25.11 -0.24 -20.25
CA VAL A 281 23.91 -0.97 -20.74
C VAL A 281 24.10 -2.48 -20.63
N ILE A 282 25.27 -3.01 -21.02
CA ILE A 282 25.56 -4.45 -20.91
C ILE A 282 25.54 -4.90 -19.46
N PHE A 283 26.23 -4.18 -18.57
CA PHE A 283 26.30 -4.53 -17.15
C PHE A 283 24.91 -4.53 -16.51
N LEU A 284 24.12 -3.47 -16.71
CA LEU A 284 22.77 -3.36 -16.19
C LEU A 284 21.83 -4.42 -16.78
N SER A 285 21.94 -4.72 -18.08
CA SER A 285 21.13 -5.77 -18.70
C SER A 285 21.44 -7.15 -18.10
N ILE A 286 22.72 -7.44 -17.83
CA ILE A 286 23.13 -8.70 -17.19
C ILE A 286 22.63 -8.76 -15.74
N SER A 287 22.78 -7.69 -14.95
CA SER A 287 22.27 -7.68 -13.57
C SER A 287 20.74 -7.80 -13.51
N LEU A 288 20.02 -7.23 -14.47
CA LEU A 288 18.57 -7.40 -14.60
C LEU A 288 18.19 -8.84 -14.92
N VAL A 289 18.89 -9.48 -15.87
CA VAL A 289 18.69 -10.90 -16.20
C VAL A 289 18.89 -11.79 -14.97
N LEU A 290 19.94 -11.54 -14.18
CA LEU A 290 20.20 -12.30 -12.96
C LEU A 290 19.05 -12.15 -11.94
N LEU A 291 18.61 -10.90 -11.71
CA LEU A 291 17.49 -10.63 -10.80
C LEU A 291 16.19 -11.31 -11.27
N MET A 292 15.81 -11.12 -12.53
CA MET A 292 14.57 -11.68 -13.08
C MET A 292 14.59 -13.21 -13.08
N ALA A 293 15.69 -13.83 -13.50
CA ALA A 293 15.84 -15.28 -13.42
C ALA A 293 15.73 -15.80 -11.97
N GLY A 294 16.21 -15.03 -10.98
CA GLY A 294 16.14 -15.38 -9.57
C GLY A 294 14.71 -15.41 -9.06
N ILE A 295 13.94 -14.38 -9.38
CA ILE A 295 12.51 -14.26 -9.06
C ILE A 295 11.72 -15.38 -9.74
N THR A 296 11.97 -15.65 -11.03
CA THR A 296 11.25 -16.69 -11.76
C THR A 296 11.52 -18.09 -11.17
N ILE A 297 12.77 -18.42 -10.84
CA ILE A 297 13.12 -19.70 -10.21
C ILE A 297 12.49 -19.84 -8.83
N LEU A 298 12.41 -18.75 -8.06
CA LEU A 298 11.73 -18.74 -6.76
C LEU A 298 10.25 -19.11 -6.89
N ILE A 299 9.54 -18.47 -7.84
CA ILE A 299 8.12 -18.75 -8.10
C ILE A 299 7.90 -20.16 -8.64
N SER A 300 8.80 -20.61 -9.53
CA SER A 300 8.80 -21.96 -10.10
C SER A 300 9.01 -23.02 -9.02
N CYS A 301 9.82 -22.73 -7.98
CA CYS A 301 9.97 -23.62 -6.82
C CYS A 301 8.70 -23.69 -5.96
N MET A 302 7.95 -22.59 -5.84
CA MET A 302 6.73 -22.52 -5.00
C MET A 302 5.49 -23.14 -5.67
N SER A 303 5.50 -23.23 -7.00
CA SER A 303 4.35 -23.64 -7.79
C SER A 303 4.36 -25.14 -8.14
N ASN A 304 3.16 -25.71 -8.32
CA ASN A 304 2.99 -27.13 -8.66
C ASN A 304 2.75 -27.38 -10.16
N SER A 305 2.36 -26.35 -10.91
CA SER A 305 2.13 -26.39 -12.36
C SER A 305 2.65 -25.13 -13.04
N ILE A 306 2.90 -25.20 -14.35
CA ILE A 306 3.32 -24.07 -15.19
C ILE A 306 2.27 -22.98 -15.14
N VAL A 307 0.99 -23.34 -15.28
CA VAL A 307 -0.13 -22.38 -15.24
C VAL A 307 -0.17 -21.66 -13.89
N SER A 308 -0.07 -22.39 -12.77
CA SER A 308 -0.03 -21.77 -11.44
C SER A 308 1.16 -20.83 -11.27
N ALA A 309 2.32 -21.18 -11.85
CA ALA A 309 3.53 -20.38 -11.74
C ALA A 309 3.46 -19.11 -12.62
N GLN A 310 2.84 -19.20 -13.80
CA GLN A 310 2.55 -18.06 -14.66
C GLN A 310 1.54 -17.10 -14.02
N THR A 311 0.45 -17.63 -13.44
CA THR A 311 -0.54 -16.80 -12.72
C THR A 311 0.10 -16.08 -11.52
N ALA A 312 1.04 -16.73 -10.82
CA ALA A 312 1.77 -16.09 -9.71
C ALA A 312 2.80 -15.04 -10.18
N PHE A 313 3.29 -15.15 -11.42
CA PHE A 313 4.22 -14.17 -12.01
C PHE A 313 3.50 -12.91 -12.51
N LEU A 314 2.23 -13.02 -12.94
CA LEU A 314 1.48 -11.92 -13.55
C LEU A 314 1.37 -10.65 -12.68
N PRO A 315 1.09 -10.71 -11.35
CA PRO A 315 1.07 -9.52 -10.52
C PRO A 315 2.44 -8.85 -10.41
N ILE A 316 3.52 -9.64 -10.34
CA ILE A 316 4.89 -9.12 -10.31
C ILE A 316 5.22 -8.45 -11.65
N PHE A 317 4.81 -9.07 -12.76
CA PHE A 317 4.95 -8.48 -14.09
C PHE A 317 4.22 -7.14 -14.20
N LEU A 318 2.98 -7.05 -13.72
CA LEU A 318 2.20 -5.82 -13.72
C LEU A 318 2.84 -4.73 -12.85
N ILE A 319 3.32 -5.07 -11.64
CA ILE A 319 4.00 -4.11 -10.75
C ILE A 319 5.26 -3.56 -11.42
N VAL A 320 6.07 -4.42 -12.05
CA VAL A 320 7.29 -3.99 -12.76
C VAL A 320 6.91 -3.13 -13.97
N LEU A 321 5.87 -3.48 -14.71
CA LEU A 321 5.40 -2.69 -15.84
C LEU A 321 4.91 -1.31 -15.42
N VAL A 322 4.11 -1.23 -14.34
CA VAL A 322 3.66 0.04 -13.77
C VAL A 322 4.85 0.89 -13.32
N ALA A 323 5.84 0.29 -12.66
CA ALA A 323 7.06 0.99 -12.28
C ALA A 323 7.86 1.50 -13.49
N CYS A 324 7.90 0.76 -14.60
CA CYS A 324 8.51 1.24 -15.85
C CYS A 324 7.71 2.41 -16.45
N VAL A 325 6.37 2.36 -16.41
CA VAL A 325 5.50 3.44 -16.92
C VAL A 325 5.65 4.71 -16.07
N THR A 326 5.72 4.59 -14.75
CA THR A 326 5.98 5.76 -13.88
C THR A 326 7.37 6.33 -14.13
N CYS A 327 8.37 5.49 -14.46
CA CYS A 327 9.68 5.98 -14.87
C CYS A 327 9.65 6.79 -16.18
N MET A 328 8.69 6.52 -17.07
CA MET A 328 8.52 7.28 -18.32
C MET A 328 7.86 8.64 -18.09
N GLN A 329 7.11 8.81 -17.00
CA GLN A 329 6.40 10.05 -16.69
C GLN A 329 7.27 11.06 -15.91
N GLN A 330 8.31 10.60 -15.22
CA GLN A 330 9.21 11.47 -14.45
C GLN A 330 10.34 12.02 -15.31
N THR A 331 10.50 13.35 -15.32
CA THR A 331 11.55 14.08 -16.04
C THR A 331 12.88 14.15 -15.27
N THR A 332 12.84 14.13 -13.93
CA THR A 332 14.01 14.19 -13.05
C THR A 332 14.18 12.91 -12.22
N VAL A 333 15.42 12.39 -12.15
CA VAL A 333 15.72 11.15 -11.42
C VAL A 333 16.23 11.49 -10.03
N ASN A 334 15.44 11.16 -8.99
CA ASN A 334 15.90 11.25 -7.62
C ASN A 334 17.10 10.29 -7.40
N PRO A 335 18.21 10.72 -6.77
CA PRO A 335 19.36 9.84 -6.48
C PRO A 335 19.00 8.56 -5.73
N VAL A 336 17.92 8.57 -4.94
CA VAL A 336 17.40 7.39 -4.22
C VAL A 336 16.88 6.32 -5.19
N ASN A 337 16.36 6.71 -6.36
CA ASN A 337 15.77 5.79 -7.33
C ASN A 337 16.79 4.80 -7.92
N TYR A 338 18.09 5.16 -7.96
CA TYR A 338 19.13 4.25 -8.42
C TYR A 338 19.39 3.07 -7.46
N TYR A 339 19.03 3.20 -6.19
CA TYR A 339 19.13 2.10 -5.22
C TYR A 339 18.03 1.07 -5.39
N ILE A 340 16.92 1.44 -6.03
CA ILE A 340 15.78 0.55 -6.26
C ILE A 340 15.99 -0.19 -7.58
N PRO A 341 16.16 -1.52 -7.59
CA PRO A 341 16.54 -2.30 -8.78
C PRO A 341 15.71 -2.05 -10.04
N ILE A 342 14.39 -1.87 -9.94
CA ILE A 342 13.53 -1.67 -11.13
C ILE A 342 13.75 -0.25 -11.69
N TYR A 343 13.59 0.77 -10.84
CA TYR A 343 13.77 2.18 -11.21
C TYR A 343 15.20 2.46 -11.68
N GLY A 344 16.20 2.02 -10.92
CA GLY A 344 17.60 2.25 -11.25
C GLY A 344 18.07 1.53 -12.53
N HIS A 345 17.52 0.36 -12.87
CA HIS A 345 17.83 -0.28 -14.15
C HIS A 345 17.17 0.45 -15.32
N PHE A 346 15.94 0.95 -15.14
CA PHE A 346 15.24 1.70 -16.18
C PHE A 346 15.97 3.01 -16.50
N TYR A 347 16.23 3.83 -15.49
CA TYR A 347 16.98 5.08 -15.65
C TYR A 347 18.43 4.85 -16.06
N GLY A 348 19.11 3.90 -15.43
CA GLY A 348 20.50 3.60 -15.74
C GLY A 348 20.72 3.14 -17.18
N ILE A 349 19.83 2.28 -17.73
CA ILE A 349 19.88 1.89 -19.14
C ILE A 349 19.57 3.10 -20.03
N GLY A 350 18.55 3.90 -19.71
CA GLY A 350 18.17 5.09 -20.47
C GLY A 350 19.29 6.15 -20.55
N GLU A 351 19.93 6.47 -19.43
CA GLU A 351 21.03 7.42 -19.36
C GLU A 351 22.31 6.91 -20.04
N CYS A 352 22.59 5.61 -19.93
CA CYS A 352 23.70 5.00 -20.65
C CYS A 352 23.47 5.05 -22.17
N LEU A 353 22.24 4.82 -22.65
CA LEU A 353 21.93 4.95 -24.07
C LEU A 353 22.10 6.39 -24.58
N MET A 354 21.91 7.38 -23.73
CA MET A 354 22.11 8.80 -24.04
C MET A 354 23.53 9.32 -23.79
N GLY A 355 24.43 8.49 -23.28
CA GLY A 355 25.81 8.91 -22.97
C GLY A 355 25.96 9.79 -21.71
N THR A 356 24.92 9.88 -20.88
CA THR A 356 24.89 10.68 -19.62
C THR A 356 24.96 9.82 -18.35
N GLY A 357 25.07 8.50 -18.49
CA GLY A 357 25.04 7.56 -17.35
C GLY A 357 26.19 7.76 -16.37
N SER A 358 25.87 7.91 -15.07
CA SER A 358 26.87 8.01 -14.02
C SER A 358 27.41 6.63 -13.61
N VAL A 359 28.74 6.50 -13.54
CA VAL A 359 29.41 5.25 -13.15
C VAL A 359 29.01 4.77 -11.74
N PRO A 360 28.93 5.65 -10.72
CA PRO A 360 28.51 5.23 -9.38
C PRO A 360 27.08 4.68 -9.35
N ALA A 361 26.13 5.32 -10.04
CA ALA A 361 24.73 4.85 -10.07
C ALA A 361 24.59 3.49 -10.75
N VAL A 362 25.29 3.29 -11.88
CA VAL A 362 25.31 2.01 -12.61
C VAL A 362 25.86 0.88 -11.73
N LEU A 363 26.94 1.14 -11.00
CA LEU A 363 27.56 0.16 -10.10
C LEU A 363 26.65 -0.18 -8.90
N VAL A 364 26.12 0.84 -8.23
CA VAL A 364 25.21 0.66 -7.09
C VAL A 364 24.00 -0.18 -7.52
N CYS A 365 23.35 0.20 -8.62
CA CYS A 365 22.16 -0.50 -9.09
C CYS A 365 22.45 -1.95 -9.53
N GLY A 366 23.52 -2.17 -10.28
CA GLY A 366 23.87 -3.52 -10.71
C GLY A 366 24.24 -4.44 -9.54
N LEU A 367 24.99 -3.92 -8.55
CA LEU A 367 25.38 -4.69 -7.36
C LEU A 367 24.19 -5.03 -6.45
N THR A 368 23.24 -4.10 -6.25
CA THR A 368 22.04 -4.38 -5.46
C THR A 368 21.17 -5.45 -6.12
N SER A 369 21.01 -5.41 -7.45
CA SER A 369 20.32 -6.45 -8.22
C SER A 369 20.97 -7.82 -8.12
N ILE A 370 22.31 -7.88 -8.22
CA ILE A 370 23.05 -9.14 -8.09
C ILE A 370 22.90 -9.72 -6.67
N LEU A 371 22.94 -8.88 -5.64
CA LEU A 371 22.73 -9.30 -4.26
C LEU A 371 21.33 -9.89 -4.06
N LEU A 372 20.29 -9.21 -4.55
CA LEU A 372 18.91 -9.69 -4.49
C LEU A 372 18.70 -10.99 -5.27
N ALA A 373 19.31 -11.13 -6.45
CA ALA A 373 19.32 -12.38 -7.20
C ALA A 373 19.92 -13.54 -6.36
N GLY A 374 21.02 -13.27 -5.66
CA GLY A 374 21.64 -14.22 -4.74
C GLY A 374 20.71 -14.64 -3.60
N VAL A 375 19.98 -13.69 -3.01
CA VAL A 375 18.96 -13.96 -1.98
C VAL A 375 17.84 -14.85 -2.55
N CYS A 376 17.31 -14.54 -3.74
CA CYS A 376 16.27 -15.36 -4.38
C CYS A 376 16.73 -16.81 -4.61
N VAL A 377 17.97 -17.00 -5.09
CA VAL A 377 18.54 -18.35 -5.30
C VAL A 377 18.74 -19.07 -3.96
N PHE A 378 19.19 -18.38 -2.91
CA PHE A 378 19.34 -18.95 -1.58
C PHE A 378 18.01 -19.40 -0.98
N VAL A 379 16.97 -18.58 -1.08
CA VAL A 379 15.62 -18.91 -0.62
C VAL A 379 15.05 -20.08 -1.44
N SER A 380 15.22 -20.08 -2.75
CA SER A 380 14.80 -21.18 -3.64
C SER A 380 15.45 -22.51 -3.23
N ARG A 381 16.75 -22.50 -2.90
CA ARG A 381 17.45 -23.67 -2.36
C ARG A 381 16.82 -24.15 -1.05
N ARG A 382 16.50 -23.23 -0.12
CA ARG A 382 15.89 -23.58 1.17
C ARG A 382 14.48 -24.17 1.00
N LEU A 383 13.67 -23.58 0.12
CA LEU A 383 12.34 -24.09 -0.21
C LEU A 383 12.42 -25.52 -0.75
N LEU A 384 13.31 -25.77 -1.71
CA LEU A 384 13.50 -27.13 -2.19
C LEU A 384 13.98 -28.06 -1.09
N MET A 385 14.84 -27.67 -0.15
CA MET A 385 15.23 -28.54 0.98
C MET A 385 14.07 -28.93 1.89
N THR A 386 13.00 -28.14 1.95
CA THR A 386 11.82 -28.44 2.76
C THR A 386 10.79 -29.34 2.06
N GLU A 387 10.92 -29.56 0.74
CA GLU A 387 10.05 -30.46 0.00
C GLU A 387 10.38 -31.94 0.31
N ALA A 388 9.64 -32.53 1.26
CA ALA A 388 9.63 -33.98 1.42
C ALA A 388 8.59 -34.57 0.45
N PHE A 389 9.03 -35.35 -0.54
CA PHE A 389 8.11 -36.25 -1.23
C PHE A 389 8.24 -37.67 -0.70
N THR A 390 7.17 -38.09 -0.03
CA THR A 390 6.69 -39.47 -0.07
C THR A 390 6.55 -39.87 -1.53
N VAL A 391 7.33 -40.86 -1.97
CA VAL A 391 7.26 -41.46 -3.30
C VAL A 391 5.79 -41.85 -3.58
N ALA A 392 5.15 -41.15 -4.52
CA ALA A 392 3.98 -41.66 -5.21
C ALA A 392 4.49 -42.72 -6.19
N VAL A 393 4.68 -43.94 -5.67
CA VAL A 393 4.76 -45.12 -6.52
C VAL A 393 3.34 -45.29 -7.07
N GLU A 394 3.16 -45.02 -8.36
CA GLU A 394 2.04 -45.52 -9.17
C GLU A 394 2.14 -47.05 -9.26
N SER A 395 1.95 -47.70 -8.11
CA SER A 395 1.54 -49.08 -7.90
C SER A 395 1.25 -49.34 -6.41
N LYS A 396 1.01 -48.28 -5.62
CA LYS A 396 0.48 -48.45 -4.28
C LYS A 396 -0.92 -49.05 -4.41
N SER A 397 -0.99 -50.38 -4.26
CA SER A 397 -2.20 -51.16 -3.96
C SER A 397 -3.17 -50.28 -3.16
N ASP A 398 -4.47 -50.33 -3.45
CA ASP A 398 -5.52 -49.59 -2.71
C ASP A 398 -5.31 -49.60 -1.19
N LYS A 399 -4.67 -50.65 -0.66
CA LYS A 399 -4.26 -50.81 0.73
C LYS A 399 -3.28 -49.74 1.25
N GLU A 400 -2.33 -49.27 0.43
CA GLU A 400 -1.34 -48.23 0.76
C GLU A 400 -1.95 -46.82 0.70
N ILE A 401 -2.81 -46.54 -0.29
CA ILE A 401 -3.58 -45.29 -0.37
C ILE A 401 -4.55 -45.21 0.81
N ARG A 402 -5.25 -46.31 1.10
CA ARG A 402 -6.14 -46.42 2.25
C ARG A 402 -5.36 -46.29 3.56
N LYS A 403 -4.15 -46.87 3.70
CA LYS A 403 -3.27 -46.65 4.85
C LYS A 403 -2.80 -45.20 4.96
N ALA A 404 -2.51 -44.51 3.86
CA ALA A 404 -2.10 -43.11 3.87
C ALA A 404 -3.29 -42.18 4.22
N ALA A 405 -4.48 -42.47 3.70
CA ALA A 405 -5.72 -41.80 4.06
C ALA A 405 -6.10 -42.07 5.53
N GLU A 406 -5.94 -43.30 6.01
CA GLU A 406 -6.11 -43.66 7.42
C GLU A 406 -5.05 -42.99 8.29
N ARG A 407 -3.79 -42.88 7.85
CA ARG A 407 -2.73 -42.12 8.56
C ARG A 407 -3.02 -40.63 8.59
N ALA A 408 -3.45 -40.02 7.48
CA ALA A 408 -3.83 -38.61 7.42
C ALA A 408 -5.08 -38.33 8.27
N LYS A 409 -6.06 -39.23 8.25
CA LYS A 409 -7.26 -39.18 9.10
C LYS A 409 -6.90 -39.40 10.56
N LYS A 410 -5.94 -40.28 10.86
CA LYS A 410 -5.39 -40.50 12.20
C LYS A 410 -4.60 -39.30 12.68
N GLU A 411 -3.73 -38.70 11.87
CA GLU A 411 -3.01 -37.44 12.19
C GLU A 411 -3.97 -36.26 12.34
N GLN A 412 -5.03 -36.20 11.55
CA GLN A 412 -6.09 -35.20 11.68
C GLN A 412 -6.85 -35.40 13.00
N ASN A 413 -7.24 -36.63 13.33
CA ASN A 413 -7.88 -36.96 14.60
C ASN A 413 -6.94 -36.76 15.80
N ASP A 414 -5.64 -37.03 15.63
CA ASP A 414 -4.59 -36.84 16.62
C ASP A 414 -4.32 -35.34 16.84
N TYR A 415 -4.43 -34.49 15.81
CA TYR A 415 -4.36 -33.04 15.96
C TYR A 415 -5.63 -32.43 16.58
N VAL A 416 -6.81 -32.90 16.18
CA VAL A 416 -8.09 -32.49 16.79
C VAL A 416 -8.14 -32.87 18.27
N SER A 417 -7.58 -34.03 18.64
CA SER A 417 -7.47 -34.48 20.04
C SER A 417 -6.30 -33.84 20.81
N LYS A 418 -5.25 -33.38 20.13
CA LYS A 418 -4.10 -32.65 20.72
C LYS A 418 -4.23 -31.12 20.67
N ALA A 419 -5.41 -30.58 20.36
CA ALA A 419 -5.64 -29.14 20.45
C ALA A 419 -5.31 -28.68 21.88
N ARG A 420 -4.36 -27.75 22.03
CA ARG A 420 -3.84 -27.33 23.35
C ARG A 420 -4.88 -26.59 24.18
N ALA A 421 -5.89 -26.01 23.53
CA ALA A 421 -6.98 -25.30 24.17
C ALA A 421 -8.22 -25.30 23.27
N ASN A 422 -9.40 -25.28 23.90
CA ASN A 422 -10.68 -25.11 23.25
C ASN A 422 -11.29 -23.77 23.67
N VAL A 423 -11.00 -22.71 22.91
CA VAL A 423 -11.56 -21.37 23.15
C VAL A 423 -12.82 -21.19 22.29
N PHE A 424 -13.92 -20.75 22.91
CA PHE A 424 -15.23 -20.55 22.27
C PHE A 424 -15.79 -21.77 21.51
N GLY A 425 -15.33 -22.99 21.82
CA GLY A 425 -15.75 -24.18 21.08
C GLY A 425 -15.05 -24.35 19.73
N TYR A 426 -14.01 -23.56 19.42
CA TYR A 426 -13.26 -23.67 18.18
C TYR A 426 -12.55 -25.03 18.07
N ARG A 427 -12.79 -25.75 16.97
CA ARG A 427 -12.14 -27.02 16.66
C ARG A 427 -11.28 -26.90 15.41
N PRO A 428 -9.96 -27.11 15.51
CA PRO A 428 -9.10 -26.99 14.35
C PRO A 428 -9.37 -28.15 13.36
N THR A 429 -9.58 -27.84 12.08
CA THR A 429 -9.97 -28.85 11.08
C THR A 429 -8.79 -29.59 10.46
N ARG A 430 -7.66 -28.89 10.22
CA ARG A 430 -6.41 -29.44 9.63
C ARG A 430 -5.17 -28.74 10.19
N ARG A 431 -4.06 -29.48 10.30
CA ARG A 431 -2.76 -28.91 10.69
C ARG A 431 -2.09 -28.25 9.49
N LYS A 432 -2.06 -26.91 9.46
CA LYS A 432 -1.36 -26.13 8.42
C LYS A 432 0.13 -25.94 8.80
N PRO A 433 1.08 -25.90 7.83
CA PRO A 433 2.44 -25.45 8.07
C PRO A 433 2.47 -24.09 8.79
N LEU A 434 3.50 -23.81 9.59
CA LEU A 434 3.57 -22.59 10.40
C LEU A 434 3.39 -21.32 9.56
N ALA A 435 4.09 -21.21 8.43
CA ALA A 435 3.98 -20.08 7.52
C ALA A 435 2.55 -19.86 7.00
N ARG A 436 1.88 -20.91 6.52
CA ARG A 436 0.48 -20.81 6.04
C ARG A 436 -0.51 -20.52 7.17
N PHE A 437 -0.20 -20.97 8.38
CA PHE A 437 -1.02 -20.66 9.55
C PHE A 437 -0.91 -19.18 9.91
N LEU A 438 0.31 -18.63 10.00
CA LEU A 438 0.53 -17.21 10.29
C LEU A 438 -0.02 -16.33 9.16
N LEU A 439 0.24 -16.66 7.89
CA LEU A 439 -0.30 -15.89 6.76
C LEU A 439 -1.84 -15.90 6.75
N GLY A 440 -2.46 -17.07 6.95
CA GLY A 440 -3.91 -17.20 6.88
C GLY A 440 -4.68 -16.72 8.10
N HIS A 441 -4.05 -16.61 9.27
CA HIS A 441 -4.73 -16.29 10.54
C HIS A 441 -4.21 -15.04 11.24
N ALA A 442 -2.98 -14.59 10.96
CA ALA A 442 -2.41 -13.35 11.49
C ALA A 442 -2.39 -12.23 10.44
N MET A 443 -2.00 -12.52 9.19
CA MET A 443 -1.87 -11.50 8.13
C MET A 443 -3.20 -11.19 7.43
N LEU A 444 -4.09 -12.18 7.26
CA LEU A 444 -5.41 -11.96 6.67
C LEU A 444 -6.20 -10.84 7.38
N PRO A 445 -6.22 -10.79 8.73
CA PRO A 445 -6.69 -9.63 9.47
C PRO A 445 -6.20 -8.26 9.01
N LEU A 446 -4.89 -8.12 8.92
CA LEU A 446 -4.23 -6.88 8.53
C LEU A 446 -4.57 -6.52 7.10
N ALA A 447 -4.44 -7.49 6.19
CA ALA A 447 -4.72 -7.28 4.77
C ALA A 447 -6.16 -6.83 4.52
N LEU A 448 -7.14 -7.42 5.23
CA LEU A 448 -8.54 -7.06 5.07
C LEU A 448 -8.80 -5.63 5.54
N LEU A 449 -8.24 -5.23 6.70
CA LEU A 449 -8.37 -3.86 7.19
C LEU A 449 -7.72 -2.86 6.22
N SER A 450 -6.50 -3.15 5.74
CA SER A 450 -5.79 -2.27 4.80
C SER A 450 -6.52 -2.06 3.48
N VAL A 451 -7.20 -3.09 2.95
CA VAL A 451 -8.01 -2.97 1.73
C VAL A 451 -9.16 -1.97 1.94
N PHE A 452 -9.90 -2.08 3.04
CA PHE A 452 -11.03 -1.17 3.31
C PHE A 452 -10.56 0.25 3.66
N GLN A 453 -9.43 0.39 4.37
CA GLN A 453 -8.77 1.68 4.59
C GLN A 453 -8.41 2.37 3.27
N THR A 454 -7.82 1.61 2.34
CA THR A 454 -7.46 2.14 1.01
C THR A 454 -8.71 2.56 0.22
N LEU A 455 -9.77 1.76 0.25
CA LEU A 455 -11.03 2.08 -0.42
C LEU A 455 -11.70 3.33 0.15
N ALA A 456 -11.70 3.49 1.47
CA ALA A 456 -12.27 4.67 2.12
C ALA A 456 -11.44 5.94 1.94
N MET A 457 -10.14 5.77 1.64
CA MET A 457 -9.25 6.90 1.36
C MET A 457 -9.56 7.56 0.00
N ILE A 458 -10.08 6.81 -0.98
CA ILE A 458 -10.34 7.33 -2.32
C ILE A 458 -11.30 8.55 -2.30
N PRO A 459 -12.50 8.48 -1.69
CA PRO A 459 -13.39 9.65 -1.61
C PRO A 459 -12.80 10.80 -0.79
N ALA A 460 -12.01 10.50 0.24
CA ALA A 460 -11.37 11.51 1.08
C ALA A 460 -10.30 12.30 0.31
N ILE A 461 -9.47 11.60 -0.48
CA ILE A 461 -8.48 12.22 -1.37
C ILE A 461 -9.19 13.07 -2.43
N ILE A 462 -10.24 12.54 -3.08
CA ILE A 462 -11.00 13.31 -4.08
C ILE A 462 -11.58 14.59 -3.44
N SER A 463 -12.14 14.48 -2.24
CA SER A 463 -12.66 15.63 -1.50
C SER A 463 -11.57 16.64 -1.14
N TYR A 464 -10.40 16.18 -0.71
CA TYR A 464 -9.29 17.06 -0.35
C TYR A 464 -8.71 17.78 -1.57
N MET A 465 -8.58 17.08 -2.70
CA MET A 465 -8.05 17.66 -3.92
C MET A 465 -8.86 18.89 -4.37
N LYS A 466 -10.18 18.91 -4.12
CA LYS A 466 -11.00 20.09 -4.42
C LYS A 466 -10.69 21.33 -3.57
N THR A 467 -9.96 21.18 -2.47
CA THR A 467 -9.62 22.29 -1.56
C THR A 467 -8.35 23.03 -1.99
N SER A 468 -8.25 24.31 -1.63
CA SER A 468 -7.06 25.13 -1.86
C SER A 468 -5.82 24.66 -1.08
N GLU A 469 -6.01 23.90 0.01
CA GLU A 469 -4.91 23.32 0.80
C GLU A 469 -4.11 22.27 0.01
N SER A 470 -4.74 21.62 -0.97
CA SER A 470 -4.09 20.61 -1.82
C SER A 470 -2.90 21.17 -2.62
N ILE A 471 -2.93 22.47 -2.93
CA ILE A 471 -1.87 23.18 -3.65
C ILE A 471 -0.56 23.14 -2.86
N ALA A 472 -0.62 23.41 -1.55
CA ALA A 472 0.56 23.42 -0.68
C ALA A 472 1.24 22.04 -0.64
N PHE A 473 0.44 20.96 -0.69
CA PHE A 473 0.97 19.60 -0.77
C PHE A 473 1.71 19.33 -2.09
N PHE A 474 1.15 19.75 -3.22
CA PHE A 474 1.82 19.62 -4.52
C PHE A 474 3.09 20.49 -4.61
N ARG A 475 3.07 21.70 -4.04
CA ARG A 475 4.22 22.59 -3.91
C ARG A 475 5.34 21.93 -3.10
N MET A 476 5.03 21.43 -1.90
CA MET A 476 5.99 20.71 -1.06
C MET A 476 6.62 19.55 -1.85
N TYR A 477 5.80 18.74 -2.53
CA TYR A 477 6.30 17.61 -3.31
C TYR A 477 7.23 18.03 -4.47
N ARG A 478 6.95 19.17 -5.11
CA ARG A 478 7.77 19.74 -6.19
C ARG A 478 9.10 20.29 -5.69
N GLU A 479 9.10 20.93 -4.53
CA GLU A 479 10.29 21.58 -3.96
C GLU A 479 11.27 20.61 -3.30
N LEU A 480 10.95 19.30 -3.26
CA LEU A 480 11.86 18.22 -2.87
C LEU A 480 13.08 18.14 -3.81
N SER A 481 14.05 18.99 -3.54
CA SER A 481 15.36 19.00 -4.17
C SER A 481 16.46 18.53 -3.21
N ASP A 482 16.24 18.64 -1.89
CA ASP A 482 17.23 18.35 -0.85
C ASP A 482 16.81 17.29 0.17
N ILE A 483 17.81 16.52 0.64
CA ILE A 483 17.64 15.43 1.61
C ILE A 483 17.18 15.94 2.99
N ASP A 484 17.56 17.18 3.37
CA ASP A 484 17.19 17.77 4.65
C ASP A 484 15.68 18.05 4.76
N GLN A 485 15.00 18.28 3.64
CA GLN A 485 13.56 18.51 3.58
C GLN A 485 12.74 17.20 3.64
N ILE A 486 13.36 16.02 3.51
CA ILE A 486 12.65 14.73 3.57
C ILE A 486 11.99 14.52 4.94
N MET A 487 12.63 14.98 6.03
CA MET A 487 12.03 14.87 7.37
C MET A 487 10.80 15.77 7.52
N ASP A 488 10.84 16.97 6.93
CA ASP A 488 9.70 17.89 6.90
C ASP A 488 8.57 17.32 6.05
N VAL A 489 8.88 16.69 4.92
CA VAL A 489 7.91 16.00 4.06
C VAL A 489 7.26 14.83 4.76
N ILE A 490 8.02 14.02 5.52
CA ILE A 490 7.46 12.93 6.32
C ILE A 490 6.52 13.48 7.40
N SER A 491 6.91 14.58 8.04
CA SER A 491 6.10 15.26 9.05
C SER A 491 4.79 15.81 8.46
N GLU A 492 4.87 16.54 7.34
CA GLU A 492 3.71 17.09 6.65
C GLU A 492 2.82 16.02 6.02
N SER A 493 3.40 14.97 5.43
CA SER A 493 2.65 13.81 4.95
C SER A 493 1.90 13.11 6.08
N GLY A 494 2.49 13.06 7.28
CA GLY A 494 1.82 12.56 8.49
C GLY A 494 0.64 13.44 8.91
N LYS A 495 0.79 14.76 8.85
CA LYS A 495 -0.31 15.71 9.12
C LYS A 495 -1.43 15.57 8.09
N LEU A 496 -1.09 15.49 6.81
CA LEU A 496 -2.05 15.30 5.72
C LEU A 496 -2.80 13.98 5.86
N PHE A 497 -2.08 12.89 6.16
CA PHE A 497 -2.70 11.61 6.43
C PHE A 497 -3.70 11.70 7.59
N SER A 498 -3.35 12.40 8.67
CA SER A 498 -4.27 12.67 9.79
C SER A 498 -5.50 13.47 9.35
N GLN A 499 -5.34 14.47 8.48
CA GLN A 499 -6.47 15.24 7.94
C GLN A 499 -7.41 14.35 7.11
N PHE A 500 -6.87 13.44 6.28
CA PHE A 500 -7.70 12.50 5.52
C PHE A 500 -8.48 11.56 6.43
N MET A 501 -7.87 11.08 7.51
CA MET A 501 -8.54 10.23 8.49
C MET A 501 -9.70 10.95 9.21
N GLN A 502 -9.68 12.27 9.26
CA GLN A 502 -10.72 13.12 9.85
C GLN A 502 -11.77 13.60 8.84
N ASN A 503 -11.56 13.36 7.55
CA ASN A 503 -12.51 13.76 6.51
C ASN A 503 -13.85 13.03 6.68
N THR A 504 -14.96 13.75 6.57
CA THR A 504 -16.32 13.20 6.71
C THR A 504 -16.58 12.00 5.79
N TYR A 505 -16.09 12.04 4.54
CA TYR A 505 -16.22 10.92 3.62
C TYR A 505 -15.40 9.73 4.08
N PHE A 506 -14.17 9.93 4.56
CA PHE A 506 -13.37 8.83 5.11
C PHE A 506 -14.11 8.12 6.25
N ILE A 507 -14.60 8.88 7.24
CA ILE A 507 -15.30 8.34 8.41
C ILE A 507 -16.54 7.54 7.98
N LEU A 508 -17.31 8.06 7.01
CA LEU A 508 -18.49 7.39 6.47
C LEU A 508 -18.13 6.06 5.78
N PHE A 509 -17.20 6.10 4.82
CA PHE A 509 -16.82 4.91 4.04
C PHE A 509 -16.11 3.88 4.92
N MET A 510 -15.30 4.31 5.90
CA MET A 510 -14.73 3.41 6.89
C MET A 510 -15.79 2.79 7.79
N GLY A 511 -16.78 3.57 8.25
CA GLY A 511 -17.91 3.06 9.01
C GLY A 511 -18.62 1.91 8.30
N ILE A 512 -18.89 2.08 7.00
CA ILE A 512 -19.45 1.02 6.13
C ILE A 512 -18.45 -0.14 5.98
N GLY A 513 -17.17 0.17 5.76
CA GLY A 513 -16.10 -0.81 5.64
C GLY A 513 -15.99 -1.75 6.85
N TYR A 514 -16.11 -1.23 8.07
CA TYR A 514 -16.11 -2.05 9.28
C TYR A 514 -17.26 -3.07 9.30
N TRP A 515 -18.48 -2.67 8.90
CA TRP A 515 -19.59 -3.62 8.75
C TRP A 515 -19.31 -4.70 7.70
N CYS A 516 -18.72 -4.33 6.56
CA CYS A 516 -18.30 -5.28 5.54
C CYS A 516 -17.24 -6.26 6.06
N ILE A 517 -16.24 -5.78 6.81
CA ILE A 517 -15.20 -6.62 7.42
C ILE A 517 -15.83 -7.64 8.37
N ILE A 518 -16.75 -7.21 9.23
CA ILE A 518 -17.49 -8.12 10.14
C ILE A 518 -18.20 -9.21 9.33
N GLY A 519 -18.92 -8.82 8.27
CA GLY A 519 -19.61 -9.75 7.37
C GLY A 519 -18.65 -10.76 6.73
N ILE A 520 -17.50 -10.30 6.21
CA ILE A 520 -16.48 -11.15 5.60
C ILE A 520 -15.93 -12.15 6.62
N TYR A 521 -15.65 -11.75 7.86
CA TYR A 521 -15.23 -12.69 8.89
C TYR A 521 -16.28 -13.75 9.21
N MET A 522 -17.56 -13.35 9.30
CA MET A 522 -18.65 -14.30 9.52
C MET A 522 -18.74 -15.31 8.36
N LEU A 523 -18.62 -14.84 7.11
CA LEU A 523 -18.58 -15.70 5.93
C LEU A 523 -17.37 -16.63 5.92
N LEU A 524 -16.18 -16.12 6.25
CA LEU A 524 -14.95 -16.92 6.34
C LEU A 524 -15.08 -18.04 7.38
N VAL A 525 -15.62 -17.75 8.56
CA VAL A 525 -15.80 -18.76 9.60
C VAL A 525 -16.87 -19.78 9.21
N ARG A 526 -17.96 -19.33 8.60
CA ARG A 526 -19.08 -20.20 8.23
C ARG A 526 -18.76 -21.11 7.04
N PHE A 527 -18.26 -20.53 5.95
CA PHE A 527 -18.09 -21.23 4.68
C PHE A 527 -16.68 -21.80 4.48
N ARG A 528 -15.64 -21.01 4.77
CA ARG A 528 -14.26 -21.45 4.54
C ARG A 528 -13.75 -22.38 5.64
N ASP A 529 -14.02 -22.03 6.90
CA ASP A 529 -13.55 -22.81 8.05
C ASP A 529 -14.56 -23.90 8.46
N GLY A 530 -15.81 -23.83 7.96
CA GLY A 530 -16.87 -24.82 8.24
C GLY A 530 -17.35 -24.83 9.70
N GLN A 531 -17.15 -23.74 10.43
CA GLN A 531 -17.43 -23.64 11.86
C GLN A 531 -18.73 -22.85 12.12
N SER A 532 -19.25 -22.96 13.35
CA SER A 532 -20.33 -22.09 13.83
C SER A 532 -19.78 -20.71 14.19
N LEU A 533 -20.59 -19.65 14.02
CA LEU A 533 -20.26 -18.29 14.49
C LEU A 533 -20.02 -18.23 16.00
N ALA A 534 -20.53 -19.20 16.76
CA ALA A 534 -20.22 -19.38 18.18
C ALA A 534 -18.71 -19.48 18.45
N THR A 535 -17.94 -20.03 17.51
CA THR A 535 -16.47 -20.17 17.62
C THR A 535 -15.72 -18.84 17.57
N MET A 536 -16.41 -17.76 17.20
CA MET A 536 -15.91 -16.39 17.26
C MET A 536 -16.29 -15.66 18.55
N GLY A 537 -16.93 -16.34 19.50
CA GLY A 537 -17.44 -15.70 20.72
C GLY A 537 -18.84 -15.11 20.57
N PHE A 538 -19.63 -15.56 19.58
CA PHE A 538 -21.06 -15.26 19.41
C PHE A 538 -21.95 -16.49 19.66
N PRO A 539 -21.99 -17.04 20.89
CA PRO A 539 -22.73 -18.26 21.17
C PRO A 539 -24.26 -18.05 21.04
N ARG A 540 -24.96 -19.02 20.43
CA ARG A 540 -26.44 -19.00 20.29
C ARG A 540 -27.17 -19.04 21.63
N ALA A 541 -26.58 -19.70 22.62
CA ALA A 541 -27.01 -19.70 24.01
C ALA A 541 -25.76 -19.40 24.84
N LEU A 542 -25.87 -18.45 25.76
CA LEU A 542 -24.74 -18.08 26.61
C LEU A 542 -24.29 -19.32 27.40
N PRO A 543 -22.98 -19.61 27.40
CA PRO A 543 -22.48 -20.82 28.02
C PRO A 543 -22.85 -20.82 29.51
N ALA A 544 -23.40 -21.92 30.02
CA ALA A 544 -23.68 -22.10 31.46
C ALA A 544 -22.41 -21.94 32.34
N ASN A 545 -21.22 -22.01 31.71
CA ASN A 545 -19.91 -21.80 32.30
C ASN A 545 -19.43 -20.33 32.24
N ALA A 546 -20.23 -19.39 31.71
CA ALA A 546 -19.99 -17.97 31.91
C ALA A 546 -20.23 -17.70 33.41
N TYR A 547 -19.14 -17.71 34.19
CA TYR A 547 -19.11 -17.62 35.65
C TYR A 547 -19.93 -16.46 36.26
N PHE A 548 -20.40 -15.51 35.45
CA PHE A 548 -21.23 -14.39 35.89
C PHE A 548 -22.73 -14.71 35.99
N GLU A 549 -23.23 -15.80 35.40
CA GLU A 549 -24.66 -16.12 35.39
C GLU A 549 -25.06 -17.29 36.29
N GLN A 550 -24.09 -18.09 36.73
CA GLN A 550 -24.36 -19.24 37.61
C GLN A 550 -24.92 -18.83 38.98
N THR A 551 -24.65 -17.60 39.43
CA THR A 551 -25.18 -17.07 40.70
C THR A 551 -26.63 -16.59 40.63
N THR A 552 -27.22 -16.46 39.43
CA THR A 552 -28.58 -15.90 39.27
C THR A 552 -29.59 -16.84 38.61
N GLY A 553 -29.19 -18.04 38.17
CA GLY A 553 -30.10 -19.04 37.59
C GLY A 553 -30.85 -18.61 36.31
N ARG A 554 -30.51 -17.45 35.72
CA ARG A 554 -31.12 -16.92 34.49
C ARG A 554 -30.02 -16.59 33.50
N ALA A 555 -30.13 -17.14 32.28
CA ALA A 555 -29.36 -16.68 31.13
C ALA A 555 -29.65 -15.18 30.92
N SER A 556 -28.65 -14.32 31.05
CA SER A 556 -28.84 -12.88 30.88
C SER A 556 -28.90 -12.57 29.39
N SER A 557 -29.79 -11.67 28.97
CA SER A 557 -29.91 -11.38 27.54
C SER A 557 -28.61 -10.74 27.00
N PRO A 558 -28.14 -11.07 25.78
CA PRO A 558 -26.91 -10.49 25.20
C PRO A 558 -26.84 -8.96 25.26
N TRP A 559 -27.97 -8.27 25.13
CA TRP A 559 -28.02 -6.80 25.27
C TRP A 559 -27.68 -6.32 26.68
N LYS A 560 -28.05 -7.05 27.74
CA LYS A 560 -27.70 -6.71 29.13
C LYS A 560 -26.20 -6.83 29.37
N ILE A 561 -25.57 -7.83 28.74
CA ILE A 561 -24.12 -8.03 28.79
C ILE A 561 -23.41 -6.89 28.05
N TYR A 562 -23.92 -6.52 26.89
CA TYR A 562 -23.39 -5.41 26.10
C TYR A 562 -23.48 -4.09 26.90
N LEU A 563 -24.63 -3.79 27.50
CA LEU A 563 -24.83 -2.59 28.33
C LEU A 563 -23.89 -2.55 29.55
N LYS A 564 -23.67 -3.68 30.22
CA LYS A 564 -22.65 -3.78 31.29
C LYS A 564 -21.24 -3.54 30.75
N GLY A 565 -20.95 -3.99 29.54
CA GLY A 565 -19.68 -3.70 28.85
C GLY A 565 -19.51 -2.22 28.57
N LEU A 566 -20.54 -1.54 28.07
CA LEU A 566 -20.53 -0.08 27.88
C LEU A 566 -20.22 0.63 29.22
N LEU A 567 -20.92 0.28 30.29
CA LEU A 567 -20.67 0.87 31.62
C LEU A 567 -19.23 0.63 32.11
N LEU A 568 -18.69 -0.56 31.94
CA LEU A 568 -17.30 -0.86 32.33
C LEU A 568 -16.28 -0.09 31.50
N GLY A 569 -16.52 0.04 30.18
CA GLY A 569 -15.69 0.86 29.30
C GLY A 569 -15.68 2.32 29.75
N LEU A 570 -16.86 2.89 30.01
CA LEU A 570 -17.03 4.25 30.52
C LEU A 570 -16.28 4.46 31.84
N ILE A 571 -16.40 3.54 32.80
CA ILE A 571 -15.71 3.64 34.10
C ILE A 571 -14.20 3.65 33.90
N LEU A 572 -13.65 2.78 33.06
CA LEU A 572 -12.21 2.69 32.87
C LEU A 572 -11.64 3.97 32.24
N ILE A 573 -12.21 4.42 31.12
CA ILE A 573 -11.71 5.62 30.44
C ILE A 573 -11.94 6.89 31.27
N SER A 574 -13.06 6.99 31.98
CA SER A 574 -13.32 8.11 32.91
C SER A 574 -12.34 8.11 34.09
N SER A 575 -11.86 6.93 34.53
CA SER A 575 -10.83 6.85 35.56
C SER A 575 -9.48 7.36 35.06
N VAL A 576 -9.13 7.10 33.80
CA VAL A 576 -7.93 7.66 33.15
C VAL A 576 -8.06 9.18 33.05
N TYR A 577 -9.19 9.67 32.53
CA TYR A 577 -9.49 11.09 32.43
C TYR A 577 -9.43 11.81 33.78
N GLY A 578 -10.07 11.24 34.80
CA GLY A 578 -10.03 11.77 36.17
C GLY A 578 -8.61 11.80 36.76
N LEU A 579 -7.80 10.76 36.51
CA LEU A 579 -6.40 10.73 36.96
C LEU A 579 -5.57 11.83 36.27
N LEU A 580 -5.79 12.08 34.97
CA LEU A 580 -5.14 13.16 34.23
C LEU A 580 -5.52 14.55 34.77
N LEU A 581 -6.79 14.75 35.15
CA LEU A 581 -7.25 15.98 35.79
C LEU A 581 -6.62 16.17 37.18
N ILE A 582 -6.64 15.14 38.03
CA ILE A 582 -6.10 15.21 39.40
C ILE A 582 -4.59 15.46 39.40
N THR A 583 -3.87 14.90 38.43
CA THR A 583 -2.43 15.10 38.26
C THR A 583 -2.07 16.41 37.53
N GLY A 584 -3.07 17.22 37.20
CA GLY A 584 -2.90 18.52 36.54
C GLY A 584 -2.29 18.43 35.13
N GLN A 585 -2.48 17.30 34.43
CA GLN A 585 -1.92 17.08 33.10
C GLN A 585 -2.83 17.58 31.98
N ILE A 586 -4.14 17.65 32.24
CA ILE A 586 -5.14 18.19 31.32
C ILE A 586 -6.03 19.18 32.04
N THR A 587 -6.58 20.13 31.29
CA THR A 587 -7.60 21.08 31.74
C THR A 587 -8.85 20.95 30.87
N CYS A 588 -10.02 20.87 31.50
CA CYS A 588 -11.30 20.92 30.79
C CYS A 588 -11.68 22.38 30.54
N GLU A 589 -11.73 22.78 29.27
CA GLU A 589 -12.02 24.15 28.83
C GLU A 589 -13.53 24.41 28.73
N GLY A 590 -14.37 23.38 28.85
CA GLY A 590 -15.83 23.47 28.83
C GLY A 590 -16.47 22.69 27.68
N PHE A 591 -17.70 23.05 27.33
CA PHE A 591 -18.46 22.44 26.23
C PHE A 591 -18.04 23.02 24.87
N SER A 592 -17.79 22.15 23.89
CA SER A 592 -17.32 22.53 22.55
C SER A 592 -18.25 22.16 21.40
N LEU A 593 -19.28 21.35 21.64
CA LEU A 593 -20.14 20.86 20.56
C LEU A 593 -21.01 22.01 20.00
N SER A 594 -20.72 22.42 18.76
CA SER A 594 -21.50 23.41 18.02
C SER A 594 -22.64 22.75 17.24
N ALA A 595 -23.72 23.49 16.94
CA ALA A 595 -24.86 22.97 16.18
C ALA A 595 -24.46 22.40 14.79
N GLY A 596 -23.46 23.00 14.14
CA GLY A 596 -22.92 22.53 12.86
C GLY A 596 -22.13 21.21 12.95
N SER A 597 -21.59 20.88 14.13
CA SER A 597 -20.81 19.65 14.36
C SER A 597 -21.64 18.43 14.78
N VAL A 598 -22.94 18.62 15.05
CA VAL A 598 -23.84 17.54 15.48
C VAL A 598 -23.94 16.39 14.47
N PRO A 599 -24.06 16.62 13.13
CA PRO A 599 -24.08 15.53 12.16
C PRO A 599 -22.80 14.69 12.20
N LEU A 600 -21.63 15.33 12.35
CA LEU A 600 -20.34 14.65 12.45
C LEU A 600 -20.23 13.86 13.76
N PHE A 601 -20.70 14.41 14.88
CA PHE A 601 -20.77 13.69 16.16
C PHE A 601 -21.65 12.42 16.07
N LEU A 602 -22.82 12.50 15.42
CA LEU A 602 -23.68 11.33 15.19
C LEU A 602 -23.00 10.30 14.29
N LEU A 603 -22.26 10.74 13.27
CA LEU A 603 -21.48 9.87 12.40
C LEU A 603 -20.38 9.14 13.19
N TYR A 604 -19.68 9.82 14.09
CA TYR A 604 -18.70 9.19 14.99
C TYR A 604 -19.33 8.11 15.88
N ILE A 605 -20.52 8.36 16.47
CA ILE A 605 -21.24 7.34 17.25
C ILE A 605 -21.51 6.09 16.39
N LEU A 606 -21.97 6.28 15.16
CA LEU A 606 -22.25 5.19 14.23
C LEU A 606 -20.98 4.45 13.77
N MET A 607 -19.82 5.13 13.77
CA MET A 607 -18.53 4.56 13.37
C MET A 607 -17.84 3.79 14.51
N TRP A 608 -17.85 4.29 15.75
CA TRP A 608 -17.16 3.66 16.88
C TRP A 608 -17.74 2.29 17.27
N ILE A 609 -19.03 2.06 17.04
CA ILE A 609 -19.68 0.78 17.30
C ILE A 609 -19.07 -0.34 16.44
N PRO A 610 -19.14 -0.28 15.09
CA PRO A 610 -18.55 -1.31 14.24
C PRO A 610 -17.02 -1.29 14.24
N GLN A 611 -16.35 -0.15 14.47
CA GLN A 611 -14.89 -0.09 14.57
C GLN A 611 -14.37 -0.93 15.75
N GLY A 612 -14.83 -0.63 16.98
CA GLY A 612 -14.40 -1.37 18.17
C GLY A 612 -14.82 -2.85 18.10
N ALA A 613 -16.00 -3.14 17.55
CA ALA A 613 -16.43 -4.52 17.32
C ALA A 613 -15.52 -5.25 16.32
N THR A 614 -15.12 -4.61 15.22
CA THR A 614 -14.26 -5.21 14.19
C THR A 614 -12.91 -5.63 14.76
N GLU A 615 -12.27 -4.76 15.53
CA GLU A 615 -10.97 -5.03 16.12
C GLU A 615 -11.03 -6.19 17.14
N GLU A 616 -12.07 -6.24 17.97
CA GLU A 616 -12.29 -7.35 18.89
C GLU A 616 -12.65 -8.66 18.18
N ILE A 617 -13.48 -8.61 17.12
CA ILE A 617 -13.80 -9.77 16.29
C ILE A 617 -12.54 -10.33 15.64
N MET A 618 -11.70 -9.46 15.10
CA MET A 618 -10.45 -9.80 14.44
C MET A 618 -9.45 -10.44 15.42
N MET A 619 -9.22 -9.79 16.56
CA MET A 619 -8.20 -10.22 17.53
C MET A 619 -8.68 -11.35 18.43
N ARG A 620 -9.84 -11.19 19.07
CA ARG A 620 -10.34 -12.11 20.11
C ARG A 620 -11.30 -13.13 19.53
N GLY A 621 -12.14 -12.75 18.58
CA GLY A 621 -13.07 -13.67 17.92
C GLY A 621 -12.39 -14.60 16.92
N TYR A 622 -11.47 -14.07 16.12
CA TYR A 622 -10.90 -14.81 15.00
C TYR A 622 -9.49 -15.35 15.31
N MET A 623 -8.55 -14.49 15.67
CA MET A 623 -7.14 -14.87 15.85
C MET A 623 -6.93 -15.71 17.12
N LEU A 624 -7.38 -15.22 18.28
CA LEU A 624 -7.11 -15.84 19.58
C LEU A 624 -7.52 -17.33 19.66
N PRO A 625 -8.72 -17.77 19.24
CA PRO A 625 -9.11 -19.18 19.36
C PRO A 625 -8.25 -20.11 18.50
N ARG A 626 -7.83 -19.62 17.33
CA ARG A 626 -7.01 -20.37 16.36
C ARG A 626 -5.58 -20.52 16.84
N VAL A 627 -5.00 -19.45 17.37
CA VAL A 627 -3.66 -19.46 17.97
C VAL A 627 -3.66 -20.29 19.25
N ALA A 628 -4.70 -20.18 20.08
CA ALA A 628 -4.84 -20.95 21.32
C ALA A 628 -4.91 -22.45 21.07
N ALA A 629 -5.67 -22.89 20.06
CA ALA A 629 -5.76 -24.30 19.69
C ALA A 629 -4.40 -24.91 19.33
N ARG A 630 -3.49 -24.12 18.73
CA ARG A 630 -2.19 -24.59 18.27
C ARG A 630 -1.08 -24.45 19.31
N PHE A 631 -1.01 -23.31 20.00
CA PHE A 631 0.12 -22.94 20.85
C PHE A 631 -0.22 -22.88 22.33
N GLY A 632 -1.51 -22.85 22.69
CA GLY A 632 -2.01 -22.68 24.05
C GLY A 632 -2.51 -21.26 24.32
N VAL A 633 -3.35 -21.11 25.35
CA VAL A 633 -4.00 -19.83 25.69
C VAL A 633 -2.99 -18.71 26.02
N PRO A 634 -1.93 -18.92 26.83
CA PRO A 634 -1.02 -17.82 27.19
C PRO A 634 -0.33 -17.20 25.98
N PHE A 635 0.16 -18.04 25.07
CA PHE A 635 0.79 -17.57 23.83
C PHE A 635 -0.22 -16.86 22.92
N ALA A 636 -1.46 -17.34 22.86
CA ALA A 636 -2.50 -16.70 22.07
C ALA A 636 -2.85 -15.30 22.57
N VAL A 637 -2.96 -15.12 23.89
CA VAL A 637 -3.20 -13.81 24.52
C VAL A 637 -2.04 -12.87 24.21
N PHE A 638 -0.80 -13.31 24.40
CA PHE A 638 0.38 -12.50 24.09
C PHE A 638 0.40 -12.11 22.60
N PHE A 639 0.26 -13.09 21.70
CA PHE A 639 0.40 -12.88 20.27
C PHE A 639 -0.71 -11.99 19.70
N SER A 640 -1.98 -12.20 20.09
CA SER A 640 -3.08 -11.34 19.63
C SER A 640 -2.93 -9.91 20.14
N SER A 641 -2.42 -9.73 21.37
CA SER A 641 -2.21 -8.40 21.96
C SER A 641 -1.04 -7.66 21.33
N PHE A 642 0.04 -8.39 21.00
CA PHE A 642 1.17 -7.87 20.25
C PHE A 642 0.73 -7.44 18.84
N CYS A 643 -0.01 -8.29 18.12
CA CYS A 643 -0.53 -7.94 16.80
C CYS A 643 -1.46 -6.71 16.86
N PHE A 644 -2.33 -6.61 17.86
CA PHE A 644 -3.18 -5.43 18.07
C PHE A 644 -2.36 -4.15 18.23
N SER A 645 -1.31 -4.19 19.06
CA SER A 645 -0.44 -3.02 19.25
C SER A 645 0.33 -2.62 17.99
N VAL A 646 0.91 -3.59 17.27
CA VAL A 646 1.68 -3.33 16.03
C VAL A 646 0.82 -2.71 14.93
N MET A 647 -0.49 -2.99 14.90
CA MET A 647 -1.41 -2.37 13.95
C MET A 647 -1.52 -0.85 14.08
N HIS A 648 -1.18 -0.32 15.25
CA HIS A 648 -1.20 1.11 15.52
C HIS A 648 0.17 1.77 15.30
N GLY A 649 1.17 1.00 14.84
CA GLY A 649 2.55 1.46 14.70
C GLY A 649 2.77 2.58 13.68
N ALA A 650 1.81 2.79 12.77
CA ALA A 650 1.84 3.87 11.79
C ALA A 650 1.07 5.12 12.26
N ASN A 651 0.44 5.10 13.44
CA ASN A 651 -0.35 6.21 13.95
C ASN A 651 0.56 7.29 14.54
N ALA A 652 0.09 8.54 14.49
CA ALA A 652 0.81 9.69 15.04
C ALA A 652 1.07 9.52 16.55
N GLY A 653 2.30 9.81 17.00
CA GLY A 653 2.67 9.71 18.41
C GLY A 653 2.98 8.28 18.92
N PHE A 654 2.99 7.26 18.06
CA PHE A 654 3.25 5.89 18.49
C PHE A 654 4.65 5.74 19.13
N SER A 655 4.67 5.41 20.42
CA SER A 655 5.89 5.25 21.22
C SER A 655 6.05 3.82 21.73
N ILE A 656 7.22 3.49 22.29
CA ILE A 656 7.43 2.20 22.98
C ILE A 656 6.44 2.06 24.15
N LEU A 657 6.11 3.16 24.85
CA LEU A 657 5.13 3.13 25.92
C LEU A 657 3.72 2.86 25.38
N ALA A 658 3.33 3.48 24.27
CA ALA A 658 2.08 3.18 23.57
C ALA A 658 2.01 1.70 23.15
N LEU A 659 3.12 1.14 22.65
CA LEU A 659 3.21 -0.27 22.31
C LEU A 659 2.89 -1.17 23.52
N LEU A 660 3.55 -0.91 24.65
CA LEU A 660 3.36 -1.69 25.87
C LEU A 660 1.94 -1.52 26.46
N ASN A 661 1.41 -0.30 26.45
CA ASN A 661 0.07 0.00 26.96
C ASN A 661 -1.03 -0.64 26.12
N LEU A 662 -0.95 -0.54 24.80
CA LEU A 662 -1.90 -1.21 23.91
C LEU A 662 -1.83 -2.73 24.07
N MET A 663 -0.62 -3.30 24.21
CA MET A 663 -0.49 -4.73 24.53
C MET A 663 -1.15 -5.09 25.87
N LEU A 664 -1.02 -4.23 26.88
CA LEU A 664 -1.59 -4.45 28.21
C LEU A 664 -3.13 -4.35 28.19
N ILE A 665 -3.69 -3.29 27.61
CA ILE A 665 -5.13 -3.13 27.38
C ILE A 665 -5.66 -4.33 26.60
N ALA A 666 -4.93 -4.71 25.54
CA ALA A 666 -5.34 -5.79 24.68
C ALA A 666 -5.36 -7.16 25.38
N ALA A 667 -4.37 -7.41 26.24
CA ALA A 667 -4.31 -8.61 27.06
C ALA A 667 -5.44 -8.61 28.10
N PHE A 668 -5.78 -7.45 28.68
CA PHE A 668 -6.90 -7.32 29.61
C PHE A 668 -8.22 -7.70 28.94
N PHE A 669 -8.50 -7.18 27.74
CA PHE A 669 -9.71 -7.53 26.99
C PHE A 669 -9.71 -9.00 26.58
N ALA A 670 -8.57 -9.57 26.18
CA ALA A 670 -8.47 -10.99 25.91
C ALA A 670 -8.83 -11.86 27.13
N MET A 671 -8.39 -11.46 28.33
CA MET A 671 -8.72 -12.15 29.58
C MET A 671 -10.21 -12.02 29.96
N VAL A 672 -10.81 -10.84 29.74
CA VAL A 672 -12.25 -10.63 29.94
C VAL A 672 -13.05 -11.52 28.98
N ALA A 673 -12.69 -11.56 27.70
CA ALA A 673 -13.35 -12.39 26.70
C ALA A 673 -13.24 -13.89 27.02
N LEU A 674 -12.05 -14.34 27.45
CA LEU A 674 -11.80 -15.72 27.87
C LEU A 674 -12.61 -16.12 29.10
N ARG A 675 -12.71 -15.23 30.11
CA ARG A 675 -13.50 -15.47 31.32
C ARG A 675 -14.99 -15.54 31.01
N ASP A 676 -15.48 -14.64 30.16
CA ASP A 676 -16.91 -14.54 29.86
C ASP A 676 -17.36 -15.59 28.83
N GLY A 677 -16.44 -16.15 28.04
CA GLY A 677 -16.75 -17.16 27.02
C GLY A 677 -17.42 -16.59 25.77
N HIS A 678 -17.42 -15.27 25.60
CA HIS A 678 -18.00 -14.54 24.48
C HIS A 678 -17.30 -13.17 24.32
N ILE A 679 -17.47 -12.50 23.17
CA ILE A 679 -16.83 -11.19 22.93
C ILE A 679 -17.76 -9.97 23.08
N TYR A 680 -19.07 -10.16 23.29
CA TYR A 680 -20.04 -9.04 23.40
C TYR A 680 -19.60 -7.92 24.35
N ARG A 681 -19.09 -8.30 25.53
CA ARG A 681 -18.69 -7.34 26.57
C ARG A 681 -17.46 -6.53 26.15
N VAL A 682 -16.46 -7.18 25.57
CA VAL A 682 -15.23 -6.48 25.17
C VAL A 682 -15.45 -5.58 23.97
N CYS A 683 -16.32 -5.98 23.02
CA CYS A 683 -16.75 -5.09 21.93
C CYS A 683 -17.39 -3.82 22.48
N ALA A 684 -18.31 -3.95 23.44
CA ALA A 684 -18.96 -2.80 24.08
C ALA A 684 -17.97 -1.94 24.88
N MET A 685 -17.07 -2.56 25.65
CA MET A 685 -16.05 -1.84 26.41
C MET A 685 -15.16 -1.01 25.48
N HIS A 686 -14.72 -1.59 24.36
CA HIS A 686 -13.89 -0.92 23.38
C HIS A 686 -14.63 0.23 22.69
N THR A 687 -15.85 -0.01 22.19
CA THR A 687 -16.69 1.05 21.61
C THR A 687 -16.86 2.23 22.55
N MET A 688 -17.18 1.97 23.82
CA MET A 688 -17.37 3.04 24.80
C MET A 688 -16.07 3.76 25.13
N TRP A 689 -14.95 3.04 25.19
CA TRP A 689 -13.62 3.61 25.42
C TRP A 689 -13.30 4.66 24.35
N ASN A 690 -13.38 4.30 23.07
CA ASN A 690 -13.04 5.18 21.96
C ASN A 690 -14.01 6.36 21.85
N LEU A 691 -15.32 6.08 21.97
CA LEU A 691 -16.34 7.12 21.93
C LEU A 691 -16.16 8.15 23.05
N CYS A 692 -15.83 7.71 24.27
CA CYS A 692 -15.61 8.63 25.37
C CYS A 692 -14.30 9.40 25.23
N GLN A 693 -13.20 8.72 24.88
CA GLN A 693 -11.90 9.36 24.72
C GLN A 693 -11.96 10.45 23.65
N GLY A 694 -12.47 10.13 22.46
CA GLY A 694 -12.58 11.06 21.34
C GLY A 694 -13.70 12.07 21.49
N ASN A 695 -14.95 11.61 21.58
CA ASN A 695 -16.10 12.50 21.40
C ASN A 695 -16.77 12.95 22.70
N LEU A 696 -16.51 12.32 23.85
CA LEU A 696 -16.96 12.85 25.14
C LEU A 696 -15.92 13.81 25.72
N PHE A 697 -14.66 13.39 25.81
CA PHE A 697 -13.58 14.13 26.47
C PHE A 697 -12.75 15.01 25.53
N GLY A 698 -12.81 14.80 24.22
CA GLY A 698 -12.06 15.60 23.25
C GLY A 698 -10.56 15.32 23.30
N LEU A 699 -10.17 14.05 23.47
CA LEU A 699 -8.77 13.60 23.49
C LEU A 699 -8.48 12.72 22.26
N GLU A 700 -7.22 12.66 21.86
CA GLU A 700 -6.76 11.85 20.73
C GLU A 700 -7.00 10.36 21.01
N VAL A 701 -7.50 9.62 20.00
CA VAL A 701 -7.76 8.16 20.06
C VAL A 701 -6.68 7.43 19.28
N SER A 702 -5.67 6.93 19.98
CA SER A 702 -4.50 6.25 19.40
C SER A 702 -3.86 7.04 18.25
N GLY A 703 -3.66 8.35 18.44
CA GLY A 703 -3.07 9.24 17.44
C GLY A 703 -4.04 9.85 16.43
N ASN A 704 -5.32 9.50 16.49
CA ASN A 704 -6.36 10.18 15.71
C ASN A 704 -6.93 11.34 16.52
N ALA A 705 -6.79 12.57 16.05
CA ALA A 705 -7.44 13.70 16.71
C ALA A 705 -8.97 13.54 16.63
N GLY A 706 -9.64 13.73 17.76
CA GLY A 706 -11.09 13.71 17.83
C GLY A 706 -11.64 15.08 17.45
N ASP A 707 -12.45 15.14 16.41
CA ASP A 707 -13.24 16.33 16.07
C ASP A 707 -14.70 16.12 16.48
N ALA A 708 -15.47 17.21 16.64
CA ALA A 708 -16.84 17.18 17.15
C ALA A 708 -16.99 16.44 18.51
N SER A 709 -16.35 16.96 19.55
CA SER A 709 -16.46 16.46 20.93
C SER A 709 -17.42 17.30 21.79
N ILE A 710 -18.03 16.67 22.80
CA ILE A 710 -18.88 17.33 23.80
C ILE A 710 -18.05 18.26 24.68
N LEU A 711 -16.97 17.74 25.26
CA LEU A 711 -16.02 18.52 26.04
C LEU A 711 -14.77 18.82 25.22
N ARG A 712 -14.16 19.97 25.49
CA ARG A 712 -12.82 20.32 25.03
C ARG A 712 -11.85 20.16 26.18
N SER A 713 -10.88 19.27 26.00
CA SER A 713 -9.77 19.09 26.93
C SER A 713 -8.49 19.53 26.25
N ALA A 714 -7.67 20.30 26.95
CA ALA A 714 -6.35 20.70 26.48
C ALA A 714 -5.27 20.20 27.45
N HIS A 715 -4.07 19.98 26.93
CA HIS A 715 -2.91 19.74 27.78
C HIS A 715 -2.61 20.98 28.64
N ALA A 716 -2.42 20.77 29.93
CA ALA A 716 -2.06 21.85 30.86
C ALA A 716 -0.65 22.39 30.55
N SER A 717 -0.38 23.64 30.91
CA SER A 717 0.98 24.21 30.80
C SER A 717 1.98 23.40 31.63
N GLY A 718 2.94 22.75 30.96
CA GLY A 718 3.93 21.87 31.59
C GLY A 718 3.49 20.40 31.74
N ALA A 719 2.43 19.99 31.04
CA ALA A 719 2.05 18.59 30.92
C ALA A 719 3.23 17.74 30.38
N ARG A 720 3.35 16.52 30.90
CA ARG A 720 4.41 15.59 30.51
C ARG A 720 3.83 14.54 29.59
N ASP A 721 4.36 14.45 28.37
CA ASP A 721 3.99 13.44 27.38
C ASP A 721 4.07 12.02 27.92
N LEU A 722 4.99 11.75 28.85
CA LEU A 722 5.10 10.45 29.51
C LEU A 722 3.85 10.09 30.33
N LEU A 723 3.15 11.07 30.91
CA LEU A 723 1.93 10.87 31.71
C LEU A 723 0.67 10.87 30.83
N THR A 724 0.61 11.79 29.86
CA THR A 724 -0.55 12.00 28.98
C THR A 724 -0.57 11.09 27.75
N GLY A 725 0.59 10.61 27.30
CA GLY A 725 0.78 9.93 26.02
C GLY A 725 1.01 10.86 24.82
N GLY A 726 1.09 12.18 25.04
CA GLY A 726 1.34 13.18 24.01
C GLY A 726 0.36 13.07 22.84
N ALA A 727 0.87 13.22 21.61
CA ALA A 727 0.07 13.16 20.38
C ALA A 727 -0.67 11.82 20.14
N PHE A 728 -0.29 10.74 20.84
CA PHE A 728 -1.01 9.46 20.75
C PHE A 728 -2.32 9.47 21.55
N GLY A 729 -2.43 10.36 22.53
CA GLY A 729 -3.51 10.39 23.52
C GLY A 729 -3.24 9.52 24.76
N PRO A 730 -4.20 9.45 25.71
CA PRO A 730 -4.04 8.80 27.02
C PRO A 730 -3.47 7.38 26.99
N GLU A 731 -3.75 6.64 25.91
CA GLU A 731 -3.30 5.26 25.69
C GLU A 731 -1.77 5.15 25.61
N GLY A 732 -1.07 6.24 25.25
CA GLY A 732 0.38 6.31 25.20
C GLY A 732 1.05 6.65 26.54
N GLY A 733 0.28 6.99 27.58
CA GLY A 733 0.80 7.57 28.83
C GLY A 733 0.82 6.63 30.04
N LEU A 734 1.53 7.00 31.09
CA LEU A 734 1.58 6.22 32.35
C LEU A 734 0.25 6.23 33.11
N CYS A 735 -0.59 7.25 32.92
CA CYS A 735 -1.90 7.31 33.57
C CYS A 735 -2.79 6.13 33.14
N VAL A 736 -2.81 5.76 31.85
CA VAL A 736 -3.54 4.56 31.41
C VAL A 736 -2.89 3.29 31.96
N THR A 737 -1.56 3.22 32.05
CA THR A 737 -0.85 2.07 32.59
C THR A 737 -1.32 1.77 34.01
N ILE A 738 -1.39 2.81 34.86
CA ILE A 738 -1.84 2.68 36.25
C ILE A 738 -3.27 2.15 36.31
N VAL A 739 -4.20 2.75 35.57
CA VAL A 739 -5.61 2.34 35.58
C VAL A 739 -5.79 0.90 35.10
N ILE A 740 -5.09 0.51 34.04
CA ILE A 740 -5.19 -0.85 33.50
C ILE A 740 -4.54 -1.88 34.42
N VAL A 741 -3.41 -1.57 35.06
CA VAL A 741 -2.79 -2.44 36.07
C VAL A 741 -3.75 -2.63 37.26
N VAL A 742 -4.37 -1.57 37.75
CA VAL A 742 -5.39 -1.65 38.82
C VAL A 742 -6.58 -2.49 38.36
N ALA A 743 -7.06 -2.31 37.13
CA ALA A 743 -8.14 -3.12 36.56
C ALA A 743 -7.77 -4.62 36.49
N PHE A 744 -6.54 -4.95 36.10
CA PHE A 744 -6.00 -6.32 36.13
C PHE A 744 -6.00 -6.91 37.54
N VAL A 745 -5.53 -6.14 38.51
CA VAL A 745 -5.48 -6.55 39.92
C VAL A 745 -6.89 -6.82 40.45
N ILE A 746 -7.84 -5.89 40.22
CA ILE A 746 -9.24 -6.06 40.61
C ILE A 746 -9.85 -7.30 39.92
N PHE A 747 -9.61 -7.46 38.62
CA PHE A 747 -10.09 -8.61 37.86
C PHE A 747 -9.60 -9.94 38.45
N PHE A 748 -8.32 -10.01 38.85
CA PHE A 748 -7.73 -11.21 39.44
C PHE A 748 -8.28 -11.51 40.84
N PHE A 749 -8.39 -10.50 41.71
CA PHE A 749 -8.91 -10.66 43.07
C PHE A 749 -10.40 -11.03 43.09
N VAL A 750 -11.22 -10.38 42.26
CA VAL A 750 -12.64 -10.73 42.11
C VAL A 750 -12.78 -12.15 41.57
N GLY A 751 -11.90 -12.58 40.66
CA GLY A 751 -11.84 -13.97 40.18
C GLY A 751 -11.55 -14.99 41.29
N LYS A 752 -10.51 -14.73 42.10
CA LYS A 752 -10.08 -15.63 43.19
C LYS A 752 -11.13 -15.78 44.29
N ASN A 753 -11.74 -14.67 44.73
CA ASN A 753 -12.76 -14.69 45.79
C ASN A 753 -14.04 -15.42 45.35
N ARG A 754 -14.38 -15.35 44.06
CA ARG A 754 -15.55 -16.06 43.51
C ARG A 754 -15.29 -17.56 43.30
N GLN A 755 -14.08 -17.97 42.95
CA GLN A 755 -13.70 -19.38 42.91
C GLN A 755 -13.78 -20.02 44.31
N LYS A 756 -13.33 -19.32 45.36
CA LYS A 756 -13.46 -19.79 46.75
C LYS A 756 -14.92 -19.97 47.17
N LYS A 757 -15.81 -19.03 46.81
CA LYS A 757 -17.23 -19.10 47.15
C LYS A 757 -17.94 -20.27 46.44
N ALA A 758 -17.69 -20.45 45.14
CA ALA A 758 -18.22 -21.58 44.38
C ALA A 758 -17.67 -22.95 44.82
N GLY A 759 -16.45 -23.00 45.38
CA GLY A 759 -15.89 -24.20 46.01
C GLY A 759 -16.55 -24.53 47.35
N ASN A 760 -16.93 -23.52 48.14
CA ASN A 760 -17.68 -23.71 49.38
C ASN A 760 -19.13 -24.15 49.12
N ASP A 761 -19.82 -23.55 48.14
CA ASP A 761 -21.21 -23.88 47.80
C ASP A 761 -21.38 -25.28 47.16
N ARG A 762 -20.28 -25.94 46.76
CA ARG A 762 -20.29 -27.35 46.28
C ARG A 762 -19.97 -28.37 47.38
N ASN A 763 -19.52 -27.90 48.55
CA ASN A 763 -19.14 -28.72 49.69
C ASN A 763 -20.15 -28.62 50.86
N VAL A 764 -21.26 -27.92 50.65
CA VAL A 764 -22.47 -27.89 51.48
C VAL A 764 -23.58 -28.55 50.66
#